data_AF-A0A1T5ILW0-F1
#
_entry.id   AF-A0A1T5ILW0-F1
#
_cell.length_a   1.000
_cell.length_b   1.000
_cell.length_c   1.000
_cell.angle_alpha   90.00
_cell.angle_beta   90.00
_cell.angle_gamma   90.00
#
_symmetry.space_group_name_H-M   'P 1'
#
loop_
_entity.id
_entity.type
_entity.pdbx_description
1 polymer ?
#
loop_
_entity_poly.entity_id
_entity_poly.type
_entity_poly.pdbx_seq_one_letter_code
_entity_poly.pdbx_strand_id
1 'polypeptide(L)'
;MTLYSMFHTVLTMSFMGTITALVILFFKKIFKRSISPNWHYFIWIILLLRLIIPYVPESSFSIFNFFTHYNQACQEIQSPVIHNKNYNSVSSNNIQSMVDSNNLELFEIKSTNEENLQTNFYDKHNNQNQYLHKENFNILNIVRNQNSYLPFKYKNVPRANSKNLPHILGIIWIIGVFVSSSYIILLQISFNLKIRKFHRCTKENTLSNYYRCKSQMKIKKKVPLIVDSKIKTPSLIGVFNPKILISPNYIDLLTDEELKFVFMHELAHYKRKDIIIRWVFIFLQILHWFNPILWFAFYKARQDCEAACDYYVLSCLKPHEYKKYGSTMIKMLDIFSGYNYIPGATSMLDGKKFIIERVKNIINFKKPYVKWTLLGAALFIALTAFLLTNGKEPPKEVVKIKYTVEKLGENLELDSIKGLESISNEKFLTYDRKNHKFVILNNDGTKDKSINFEDSTESTSPLFTVDSKNNLYVLSTIPSPRVHVFNLMGNKIAAIDLEDTDIANVDNLYGWDLEVDSKGNIYVMTADTNIQIFDSKGSKIKTINKNGCLFIELDEEDNLYIGGFNKNYYVLKQSPLNDNILWKIENDSKFVSIKSAAYSKQSKSLYVANFNNIINISSDGKSINTHLNIDSMVDNESFIFEDLTFDSNENIYFCGLDSTNYESLLYKANTNKINVDSTNIKTITITVGYLDSVLEYAINKFENQHPDVIINVENYDAVSFVNTDMTYEESLKAEEEGFKKEYDFIQKLNTQMLTGKGGDIIQVSSIPYRKYADKGLLLDLKELMSKDASFDKNLYYTNIFDAMEYKDKLYTVPLTIYYSAFLANEDFLNKHSFKIDDDNWTWKDFLDVSRKVTMDIDRDGKNDMYSMPTIIPENLFNYLLSSNSKSFIDYENKKAYFTSKEFINLLKICDAMSSGSFVNSDITEASMDNRGCVFVPYSISDFTIFFSNSFLNTDKVALYKYPNLDNDVTTFSAYNMYGINSNTKHKEEAWEFIKFLLSEEVQSYKMLYGIPINKNARENKIQHNFEEAKDSTEEFGNIYGYNVTEPLKIQNQFKNNIEKINEIVPKLNNCNTYDIQIQKVLNEEIKNFFNGNKSAEETAKIIQRKVEMYLNE
;
A
#
# COMPACT_ATOMS: atom_id res chain seq x y z
N MET A 1 -5.42 -8.77 -19.88
CA MET A 1 -4.26 -9.53 -19.38
C MET A 1 -3.01 -9.01 -20.08
N THR A 2 -1.99 -8.54 -19.35
CA THR A 2 -0.76 -8.00 -19.96
C THR A 2 0.14 -9.12 -20.47
N LEU A 3 1.04 -8.84 -21.44
CA LEU A 3 2.03 -9.82 -21.93
C LEU A 3 2.87 -10.41 -20.79
N TYR A 4 3.22 -9.56 -19.83
CA TYR A 4 3.92 -9.97 -18.62
C TYR A 4 3.12 -11.00 -17.81
N SER A 5 1.85 -10.71 -17.52
CA SER A 5 0.97 -11.60 -16.77
C SER A 5 0.79 -12.96 -17.47
N MET A 6 0.68 -12.98 -18.81
CA MET A 6 0.62 -14.21 -19.59
C MET A 6 1.92 -15.02 -19.50
N PHE A 7 3.07 -14.38 -19.72
CA PHE A 7 4.37 -15.05 -19.66
C PHE A 7 4.66 -15.60 -18.26
N HIS A 8 4.37 -14.80 -17.22
CA HIS A 8 4.52 -15.22 -15.82
C HIS A 8 3.67 -16.47 -15.53
N THR A 9 2.40 -16.48 -15.95
CA THR A 9 1.52 -17.63 -15.78
C THR A 9 2.11 -18.89 -16.44
N VAL A 10 2.61 -18.80 -17.67
CA VAL A 10 3.23 -19.93 -18.38
C VAL A 10 4.51 -20.40 -17.68
N LEU A 11 5.30 -19.48 -17.13
CA LEU A 11 6.52 -19.79 -16.40
C LEU A 11 6.19 -20.54 -15.10
N THR A 12 5.21 -20.08 -14.32
CA THR A 12 4.72 -20.76 -13.12
C THR A 12 4.18 -22.16 -13.45
N MET A 13 3.37 -22.29 -14.51
CA MET A 13 2.87 -23.59 -14.98
C MET A 13 4.01 -24.52 -15.41
N SER A 14 5.03 -23.99 -16.09
CA SER A 14 6.22 -24.75 -16.51
C SER A 14 6.99 -25.29 -15.31
N PHE A 15 7.20 -24.45 -14.27
CA PHE A 15 7.86 -24.84 -13.03
C PHE A 15 7.08 -25.92 -12.27
N MET A 16 5.78 -25.69 -12.05
CA MET A 16 4.92 -26.67 -11.39
C MET A 16 4.80 -27.98 -12.18
N GLY A 17 4.78 -27.89 -13.51
CA GLY A 17 4.82 -29.04 -14.41
C GLY A 17 6.12 -29.83 -14.31
N THR A 18 7.26 -29.16 -14.17
CA THR A 18 8.56 -29.82 -13.92
C THR A 18 8.53 -30.65 -12.65
N ILE A 19 8.07 -30.07 -11.53
CA ILE A 19 7.96 -30.79 -10.25
C ILE A 19 7.04 -32.00 -10.41
N THR A 20 5.87 -31.80 -11.02
CA THR A 20 4.91 -32.87 -11.31
C THR A 20 5.53 -33.99 -12.12
N ALA A 21 6.29 -33.66 -13.17
CA ALA A 21 6.97 -34.63 -14.02
C ALA A 21 8.04 -35.42 -13.24
N LEU A 22 8.83 -34.77 -12.38
CA LEU A 22 9.83 -35.42 -11.55
C LEU A 22 9.20 -36.39 -10.54
N VAL A 23 8.12 -36.00 -9.87
CA VAL A 23 7.38 -36.87 -8.95
C VAL A 23 6.80 -38.09 -9.68
N ILE A 24 6.22 -37.89 -10.87
CA ILE A 24 5.73 -39.00 -11.70
C ILE A 24 6.88 -39.95 -12.07
N LEU A 25 8.02 -39.43 -12.50
CA LEU A 25 9.18 -40.27 -12.87
C LEU A 25 9.70 -41.06 -11.66
N PHE A 26 9.76 -40.44 -10.50
CA PHE A 26 10.16 -41.10 -9.25
C PHE A 26 9.16 -42.18 -8.83
N PHE A 27 7.87 -41.87 -8.83
CA PHE A 27 6.79 -42.82 -8.56
C PHE A 27 6.89 -44.04 -9.50
N LYS A 28 7.08 -43.81 -10.79
CA LYS A 28 7.24 -44.88 -11.78
C LYS A 28 8.47 -45.74 -11.53
N LYS A 29 9.56 -45.17 -11.00
CA LYS A 29 10.77 -45.93 -10.62
C LYS A 29 10.47 -46.90 -9.48
N ILE A 30 9.68 -46.47 -8.49
CA ILE A 30 9.28 -47.29 -7.33
C ILE A 30 8.30 -48.39 -7.75
N PHE A 31 7.24 -48.04 -8.48
CA PHE A 31 6.13 -48.95 -8.77
C PHE A 31 6.26 -49.70 -10.11
N LYS A 32 7.45 -49.70 -10.74
CA LYS A 32 7.71 -50.27 -12.08
C LYS A 32 7.19 -51.70 -12.29
N ARG A 33 7.18 -52.53 -11.23
CA ARG A 33 6.75 -53.94 -11.29
C ARG A 33 5.36 -54.19 -10.71
N SER A 34 4.77 -53.20 -10.04
CA SER A 34 3.58 -53.36 -9.21
C SER A 34 2.31 -52.90 -9.91
N ILE A 35 2.39 -51.97 -10.86
CA ILE A 35 1.22 -51.45 -11.58
C ILE A 35 1.25 -51.82 -13.06
N SER A 36 0.06 -51.97 -13.64
CA SER A 36 -0.07 -52.34 -15.06
C SER A 36 0.45 -51.23 -16.00
N PRO A 37 0.87 -51.56 -17.24
CA PRO A 37 1.26 -50.57 -18.24
C PRO A 37 0.22 -49.46 -18.49
N ASN A 38 -1.07 -49.79 -18.40
CA ASN A 38 -2.16 -48.80 -18.53
C ASN A 38 -2.07 -47.72 -17.45
N TRP A 39 -1.82 -48.09 -16.19
CA TRP A 39 -1.70 -47.12 -15.09
C TRP A 39 -0.44 -46.26 -15.21
N HIS A 40 0.68 -46.85 -15.65
CA HIS A 40 1.89 -46.09 -15.98
C HIS A 40 1.64 -45.02 -17.05
N TYR A 41 0.74 -45.28 -18.00
CA TYR A 41 0.35 -44.31 -19.02
C TYR A 41 -0.66 -43.28 -18.48
N PHE A 42 -1.69 -43.70 -17.74
CA PHE A 42 -2.73 -42.80 -17.23
C PHE A 42 -2.22 -41.72 -16.26
N ILE A 43 -1.18 -42.01 -15.47
CA ILE A 43 -0.59 -41.03 -14.54
C ILE A 43 -0.12 -39.75 -15.25
N TRP A 44 0.28 -39.82 -16.54
CA TRP A 44 0.67 -38.63 -17.29
C TRP A 44 -0.48 -37.65 -17.55
N ILE A 45 -1.74 -38.06 -17.40
CA ILE A 45 -2.89 -37.14 -17.44
C ILE A 45 -2.78 -36.07 -16.36
N ILE A 46 -2.21 -36.39 -15.19
CA ILE A 46 -1.99 -35.43 -14.09
C ILE A 46 -1.07 -34.29 -14.58
N LEU A 47 0.03 -34.64 -15.25
CA LEU A 47 0.95 -33.65 -15.83
C LEU A 47 0.27 -32.83 -16.94
N LEU A 48 -0.53 -33.47 -17.80
CA LEU A 48 -1.25 -32.79 -18.87
C LEU A 48 -2.24 -31.76 -18.32
N LEU A 49 -3.07 -32.15 -17.36
CA LEU A 49 -4.04 -31.26 -16.73
C LEU A 49 -3.35 -30.09 -16.02
N ARG A 50 -2.24 -30.35 -15.32
CA ARG A 50 -1.43 -29.31 -14.65
C ARG A 50 -0.85 -28.27 -15.61
N LEU A 51 -0.55 -28.67 -16.84
CA LEU A 51 -0.01 -27.79 -17.89
C LEU A 51 -1.10 -27.14 -18.77
N ILE A 52 -2.37 -27.52 -18.62
CA ILE A 52 -3.50 -26.96 -19.37
C ILE A 52 -4.34 -26.02 -18.51
N ILE A 53 -4.53 -26.37 -17.24
CA ILE A 53 -5.42 -25.65 -16.32
C ILE A 53 -4.58 -24.66 -15.49
N PRO A 54 -4.72 -23.33 -15.70
CA PRO A 54 -3.91 -22.33 -14.99
C PRO A 54 -4.29 -22.19 -13.51
N TYR A 55 -5.54 -22.48 -13.14
CA TYR A 55 -6.05 -22.35 -11.77
C TYR A 55 -6.68 -23.65 -11.30
N VAL A 56 -6.21 -24.17 -10.17
CA VAL A 56 -6.72 -25.40 -9.54
C VAL A 56 -7.08 -25.14 -8.07
N PRO A 57 -7.94 -25.97 -7.44
CA PRO A 57 -8.31 -25.80 -6.03
C PRO A 57 -7.10 -25.85 -5.08
N GLU A 58 -7.20 -25.17 -3.95
CA GLU A 58 -6.18 -25.17 -2.90
C GLU A 58 -6.37 -26.36 -1.93
N SER A 59 -5.28 -26.90 -1.40
CA SER A 59 -5.31 -28.01 -0.45
C SER A 59 -4.08 -28.04 0.46
N SER A 60 -4.29 -28.35 1.74
CA SER A 60 -3.22 -28.64 2.71
C SER A 60 -2.42 -29.91 2.38
N PHE A 61 -2.95 -30.79 1.53
CA PHE A 61 -2.26 -31.98 1.05
C PHE A 61 -1.42 -31.73 -0.21
N SER A 62 -1.36 -30.51 -0.75
CA SER A 62 -0.58 -30.21 -1.95
C SER A 62 0.92 -30.29 -1.71
N ILE A 63 1.68 -30.87 -2.65
CA ILE A 63 3.15 -30.75 -2.66
C ILE A 63 3.61 -29.28 -2.79
N PHE A 64 2.76 -28.42 -3.34
CA PHE A 64 3.11 -27.02 -3.58
C PHE A 64 3.07 -26.17 -2.30
N ASN A 65 2.61 -26.72 -1.17
CA ASN A 65 2.77 -26.11 0.16
C ASN A 65 4.24 -25.88 0.53
N PHE A 66 5.18 -26.65 -0.02
CA PHE A 66 6.61 -26.43 0.18
C PHE A 66 7.17 -25.22 -0.60
N PHE A 67 6.41 -24.70 -1.57
CA PHE A 67 6.86 -23.65 -2.49
C PHE A 67 6.07 -22.34 -2.37
N THR A 68 4.97 -22.32 -1.60
CA THR A 68 4.17 -21.11 -1.34
C THR A 68 4.98 -20.01 -0.64
N HIS A 69 5.89 -20.37 0.27
CA HIS A 69 6.81 -19.41 0.93
C HIS A 69 7.70 -18.61 -0.04
N TYR A 70 8.04 -19.15 -1.21
CA TYR A 70 8.97 -18.49 -2.13
C TYR A 70 8.30 -17.48 -3.07
N ASN A 71 7.01 -17.67 -3.39
CA ASN A 71 6.26 -16.74 -4.23
C ASN A 71 5.88 -15.45 -3.48
N GLN A 72 5.71 -15.53 -2.16
CA GLN A 72 5.39 -14.38 -1.30
C GLN A 72 6.51 -13.33 -1.33
N ALA A 73 7.78 -13.76 -1.23
CA ALA A 73 8.95 -12.90 -1.35
C ALA A 73 9.08 -12.21 -2.72
N CYS A 74 8.45 -12.73 -3.78
CA CYS A 74 8.46 -12.12 -5.11
C CYS A 74 7.26 -11.21 -5.39
N GLN A 75 6.15 -11.34 -4.65
CA GLN A 75 4.96 -10.50 -4.81
C GLN A 75 5.04 -9.19 -4.04
N GLU A 76 5.73 -9.16 -2.89
CA GLU A 76 6.01 -7.91 -2.15
C GLU A 76 6.93 -6.96 -2.94
N ILE A 77 7.67 -7.46 -3.93
CA ILE A 77 8.53 -6.68 -4.82
C ILE A 77 7.72 -5.98 -5.95
N GLN A 78 6.41 -6.25 -6.09
CA GLN A 78 5.60 -5.85 -7.26
C GLN A 78 4.56 -4.75 -7.04
N SER A 79 4.62 -3.98 -5.94
CA SER A 79 3.88 -2.71 -5.88
C SER A 79 4.33 -1.80 -7.03
N PRO A 80 3.43 -1.44 -7.98
CA PRO A 80 3.84 -0.70 -9.16
C PRO A 80 4.05 0.76 -8.79
N VAL A 81 5.30 1.17 -8.57
CA VAL A 81 5.69 2.58 -8.65
C VAL A 81 5.55 3.00 -10.11
N ILE A 82 4.42 3.66 -10.41
CA ILE A 82 4.09 4.21 -11.73
C ILE A 82 5.00 5.42 -11.97
N HIS A 83 5.80 5.35 -13.03
CA HIS A 83 6.63 6.47 -13.47
C HIS A 83 5.79 7.50 -14.24
N ASN A 84 5.78 8.74 -13.78
CA ASN A 84 5.28 9.89 -14.55
C ASN A 84 6.24 10.24 -15.70
N LYS A 85 5.66 10.43 -16.89
CA LYS A 85 6.35 10.95 -18.09
C LYS A 85 6.30 12.48 -18.08
N ASN A 86 7.46 13.08 -18.41
CA ASN A 86 7.75 14.42 -18.94
C ASN A 86 6.60 15.42 -19.05
N TYR A 87 6.78 16.68 -18.60
CA TYR A 87 6.52 17.90 -19.41
C TYR A 87 7.22 19.14 -18.82
N ASN A 88 7.77 19.96 -19.73
CA ASN A 88 8.39 21.27 -19.50
C ASN A 88 7.36 22.39 -19.67
N SER A 89 7.35 23.39 -18.78
CA SER A 89 7.11 24.80 -19.10
C SER A 89 7.39 25.67 -17.88
N VAL A 90 8.18 26.74 -18.05
CA VAL A 90 8.44 27.78 -17.04
C VAL A 90 7.73 29.04 -17.53
N SER A 91 6.80 29.60 -16.74
CA SER A 91 6.21 30.91 -17.01
C SER A 91 6.93 32.01 -16.21
N SER A 92 7.06 33.18 -16.84
CA SER A 92 7.89 34.34 -16.49
C SER A 92 7.33 35.25 -15.38
N ASN A 93 6.31 34.82 -14.63
CA ASN A 93 5.54 35.75 -13.77
C ASN A 93 6.10 35.92 -12.35
N ASN A 94 6.98 35.03 -11.89
CA ASN A 94 7.49 35.05 -10.50
C ASN A 94 8.67 36.02 -10.26
N ILE A 95 9.19 36.67 -11.31
CA ILE A 95 10.33 37.59 -11.20
C ILE A 95 9.86 39.04 -11.00
N GLN A 96 8.68 39.41 -11.51
CA GLN A 96 8.20 40.79 -11.42
C GLN A 96 7.73 41.16 -10.01
N SER A 97 7.10 40.22 -9.27
CA SER A 97 6.59 40.49 -7.92
C SER A 97 7.68 40.65 -6.84
N MET A 98 8.90 40.20 -7.11
CA MET A 98 10.05 40.35 -6.19
C MET A 98 10.84 41.65 -6.38
N VAL A 99 10.60 42.35 -7.49
CA VAL A 99 11.27 43.63 -7.84
C VAL A 99 10.53 44.81 -7.18
N ASP A 100 9.21 44.71 -7.08
CA ASP A 100 8.36 45.79 -6.56
C ASP A 100 8.43 45.94 -5.02
N SER A 101 8.80 44.88 -4.29
CA SER A 101 8.94 44.91 -2.82
C SER A 101 10.25 45.52 -2.31
N ASN A 102 11.24 45.76 -3.20
CA ASN A 102 12.57 46.26 -2.83
C ASN A 102 13.01 47.56 -3.55
N ASN A 103 12.11 48.27 -4.25
CA ASN A 103 12.41 49.55 -4.92
C ASN A 103 13.60 49.51 -5.92
N LEU A 104 13.85 48.37 -6.57
CA LEU A 104 14.89 48.23 -7.61
C LEU A 104 14.24 48.20 -9.00
N GLU A 105 14.89 48.77 -10.02
CA GLU A 105 14.42 48.63 -11.42
C GLU A 105 15.30 47.61 -12.17
N LEU A 106 14.67 46.60 -12.75
CA LEU A 106 15.34 45.55 -13.54
C LEU A 106 15.50 46.01 -14.99
N PHE A 107 16.75 46.21 -15.45
CA PHE A 107 17.00 46.79 -16.79
C PHE A 107 17.42 45.78 -17.88
N GLU A 108 18.04 44.63 -17.56
CA GLU A 108 18.40 43.64 -18.59
C GLU A 108 18.71 42.26 -17.99
N ILE A 109 18.22 41.20 -18.65
CA ILE A 109 18.64 39.81 -18.41
C ILE A 109 19.40 39.35 -19.66
N LYS A 110 20.71 39.09 -19.55
CA LYS A 110 21.50 38.49 -20.63
C LYS A 110 21.81 37.03 -20.28
N SER A 111 21.29 36.10 -21.07
CA SER A 111 21.68 34.69 -20.99
C SER A 111 22.91 34.45 -21.86
N THR A 112 24.03 34.05 -21.26
CA THR A 112 25.25 33.70 -22.01
C THR A 112 25.63 32.22 -21.93
N ASN A 113 24.88 31.36 -21.24
CA ASN A 113 24.69 29.89 -21.43
C ASN A 113 24.05 29.25 -20.18
N GLU A 114 23.63 27.97 -20.25
CA GLU A 114 22.80 27.18 -19.30
C GLU A 114 23.25 27.11 -17.82
N GLU A 115 24.37 27.73 -17.44
CA GLU A 115 24.91 27.67 -16.07
C GLU A 115 25.14 29.03 -15.39
N ASN A 116 24.99 30.18 -16.08
CA ASN A 116 25.17 31.50 -15.45
C ASN A 116 24.11 32.51 -15.90
N LEU A 117 23.26 32.93 -14.95
CA LEU A 117 22.36 34.08 -15.08
C LEU A 117 23.02 35.27 -14.37
N GLN A 118 23.30 36.35 -15.09
CA GLN A 118 23.70 37.63 -14.52
C GLN A 118 22.51 38.60 -14.59
N THR A 119 22.12 39.13 -13.43
CA THR A 119 21.05 40.13 -13.29
C THR A 119 21.64 41.44 -12.78
N ASN A 120 21.43 42.53 -13.52
CA ASN A 120 21.89 43.87 -13.16
C ASN A 120 20.77 44.65 -12.46
N PHE A 121 21.07 45.23 -11.30
CA PHE A 121 20.16 46.08 -10.52
C PHE A 121 20.73 47.50 -10.40
N TYR A 122 19.85 48.51 -10.44
CA TYR A 122 20.17 49.91 -10.16
C TYR A 122 19.63 50.30 -8.78
N ASP A 123 20.53 50.59 -7.84
CA ASP A 123 20.16 51.08 -6.51
C ASP A 123 19.97 52.60 -6.54
N LYS A 124 18.71 53.05 -6.43
CA LYS A 124 18.33 54.48 -6.45
C LYS A 124 18.88 55.25 -5.24
N HIS A 125 19.27 54.60 -4.14
CA HIS A 125 19.80 55.29 -2.96
C HIS A 125 21.30 55.62 -3.08
N ASN A 126 22.07 54.80 -3.80
CA ASN A 126 23.54 54.93 -3.86
C ASN A 126 24.09 55.33 -5.24
N ASN A 127 23.25 55.50 -6.27
CA ASN A 127 23.64 55.94 -7.62
C ASN A 127 24.78 55.09 -8.25
N GLN A 128 24.80 53.78 -7.98
CA GLN A 128 25.79 52.85 -8.53
C GLN A 128 25.14 51.55 -9.03
N ASN A 129 25.73 50.98 -10.07
CA ASN A 129 25.38 49.65 -10.55
C ASN A 129 26.05 48.60 -9.65
N GLN A 130 25.28 47.70 -9.07
CA GLN A 130 25.79 46.64 -8.20
C GLN A 130 25.62 45.27 -8.84
N TYR A 131 26.68 44.47 -8.82
CA TYR A 131 26.68 43.08 -9.29
C TYR A 131 26.52 42.15 -8.09
N LEU A 132 25.42 41.38 -8.05
CA LEU A 132 25.16 40.40 -7.00
C LEU A 132 25.29 38.97 -7.56
N HIS A 133 26.16 38.18 -6.92
CA HIS A 133 26.27 36.74 -7.18
C HIS A 133 25.30 35.94 -6.29
N LYS A 134 24.81 34.83 -6.84
CA LYS A 134 23.71 33.98 -6.35
C LYS A 134 23.86 33.47 -4.90
N GLU A 135 25.07 33.46 -4.33
CA GLU A 135 25.36 32.87 -3.02
C GLU A 135 24.90 33.73 -1.84
N ASN A 136 24.82 35.05 -1.99
CA ASN A 136 24.50 35.95 -0.87
C ASN A 136 23.00 36.02 -0.51
N PHE A 137 22.12 35.47 -1.35
CA PHE A 137 20.66 35.46 -1.11
C PHE A 137 20.20 34.35 -0.15
N ASN A 138 21.02 33.33 0.08
CA ASN A 138 20.62 32.15 0.86
C ASN A 138 20.85 32.31 2.37
N ILE A 139 21.84 33.09 2.80
CA ILE A 139 22.30 33.10 4.21
C ILE A 139 21.39 33.94 5.12
N LEU A 140 20.77 35.00 4.61
CA LEU A 140 19.87 35.86 5.42
C LEU A 140 18.45 35.31 5.61
N ASN A 141 18.04 34.32 4.81
CA ASN A 141 16.69 33.74 4.87
C ASN A 141 16.57 32.50 5.77
N ILE A 142 17.70 31.86 6.13
CA ILE A 142 17.70 30.67 6.99
C ILE A 142 17.41 31.03 8.46
N VAL A 143 17.75 32.26 8.88
CA VAL A 143 17.64 32.67 10.30
C VAL A 143 16.26 33.24 10.67
N ARG A 144 15.37 33.53 9.70
CA ARG A 144 14.05 34.12 9.97
C ARG A 144 12.83 33.23 9.69
N ASN A 145 13.00 32.13 8.94
CA ASN A 145 11.88 31.30 8.51
C ASN A 145 12.01 29.84 8.96
N GLN A 146 11.91 29.59 10.27
CA GLN A 146 11.63 28.23 10.78
C GLN A 146 10.13 27.92 10.89
N ASN A 147 9.23 28.88 10.59
CA ASN A 147 7.77 28.68 10.65
C ASN A 147 7.03 28.89 9.32
N SER A 148 7.68 28.71 8.17
CA SER A 148 6.97 28.76 6.90
C SER A 148 7.71 28.01 5.81
N TYR A 149 7.09 26.93 5.38
CA TYR A 149 7.48 26.07 4.28
C TYR A 149 7.47 26.80 2.92
N LEU A 150 8.35 26.41 1.97
CA LEU A 150 8.19 26.37 0.49
C LEU A 150 9.55 26.20 -0.27
N PRO A 151 9.56 25.80 -1.57
CA PRO A 151 10.54 24.85 -2.14
C PRO A 151 11.49 25.44 -3.22
N PHE A 152 12.57 24.72 -3.53
CA PHE A 152 13.40 24.96 -4.74
C PHE A 152 13.49 23.69 -5.62
N LYS A 153 13.52 23.80 -6.95
CA LYS A 153 13.64 22.69 -7.94
C LYS A 153 15.07 22.53 -8.46
N TYR A 154 15.55 21.32 -8.82
CA TYR A 154 16.54 21.11 -9.92
C TYR A 154 16.74 19.66 -10.41
N LYS A 155 16.88 19.58 -11.75
CA LYS A 155 17.60 18.69 -12.71
C LYS A 155 17.74 17.16 -12.50
N ASN A 156 17.22 16.43 -13.49
CA ASN A 156 17.34 14.98 -13.71
C ASN A 156 18.74 14.53 -14.14
N VAL A 157 19.21 13.41 -13.58
CA VAL A 157 20.34 12.59 -14.08
C VAL A 157 19.77 11.29 -14.67
N PRO A 158 20.19 10.83 -15.87
CA PRO A 158 19.66 9.60 -16.45
C PRO A 158 20.29 8.37 -15.82
N ARG A 159 19.48 7.48 -15.23
CA ARG A 159 19.92 6.16 -14.74
C ARG A 159 19.16 5.03 -15.44
N ALA A 160 19.90 3.97 -15.77
CA ALA A 160 19.50 2.90 -16.68
C ALA A 160 18.24 2.12 -16.22
N ASN A 161 17.24 2.05 -17.10
CA ASN A 161 15.98 1.32 -16.91
C ASN A 161 16.16 -0.21 -16.85
N SER A 162 16.06 -0.80 -15.67
CA SER A 162 15.90 -2.26 -15.49
C SER A 162 14.44 -2.76 -15.69
N LYS A 163 13.47 -1.84 -15.83
CA LYS A 163 12.02 -2.15 -15.96
C LYS A 163 11.60 -2.85 -17.27
N ASN A 164 12.50 -3.04 -18.23
CA ASN A 164 12.16 -3.62 -19.55
C ASN A 164 12.39 -5.14 -19.65
N LEU A 165 13.17 -5.75 -18.76
CA LEU A 165 13.54 -7.16 -18.84
C LEU A 165 12.34 -8.14 -18.90
N PRO A 166 11.31 -8.04 -18.03
CA PRO A 166 10.17 -8.96 -18.08
C PRO A 166 9.38 -8.87 -19.38
N HIS A 167 9.27 -7.68 -19.96
CA HIS A 167 8.62 -7.48 -21.27
C HIS A 167 9.43 -8.09 -22.41
N ILE A 168 10.76 -7.93 -22.39
CA ILE A 168 11.67 -8.54 -23.37
C ILE A 168 11.57 -10.07 -23.32
N LEU A 169 11.56 -10.66 -22.13
CA LEU A 169 11.40 -12.11 -21.95
C LEU A 169 10.05 -12.62 -22.48
N GLY A 170 8.97 -11.88 -22.25
CA GLY A 170 7.66 -12.18 -22.82
C GLY A 170 7.64 -12.17 -24.34
N ILE A 171 8.35 -11.23 -24.98
CA ILE A 171 8.48 -11.16 -26.44
C ILE A 171 9.29 -12.36 -26.98
N ILE A 172 10.43 -12.68 -26.35
CA ILE A 172 11.25 -13.84 -26.72
C ILE A 172 10.42 -15.14 -26.66
N TRP A 173 9.61 -15.28 -25.62
CA TRP A 173 8.73 -16.43 -25.48
C TRP A 173 7.71 -16.54 -26.63
N ILE A 174 7.03 -15.45 -27.00
CA ILE A 174 6.10 -15.45 -28.15
C ILE A 174 6.81 -15.81 -29.45
N ILE A 175 8.00 -15.26 -29.70
CA ILE A 175 8.80 -15.59 -30.89
C ILE A 175 9.08 -17.10 -30.91
N GLY A 176 9.51 -17.68 -29.79
CA GLY A 176 9.76 -19.12 -29.69
C GLY A 176 8.51 -19.98 -29.95
N VAL A 177 7.34 -19.57 -29.45
CA VAL A 177 6.05 -20.21 -29.73
C VAL A 177 5.72 -20.13 -31.23
N PHE A 178 5.92 -18.97 -31.86
CA PHE A 178 5.64 -18.77 -33.28
C PHE A 178 6.56 -19.60 -34.18
N VAL A 179 7.86 -19.62 -33.89
CA VAL A 179 8.85 -20.42 -34.64
C VAL A 179 8.54 -21.92 -34.51
N SER A 180 8.28 -22.40 -33.29
CA SER A 180 7.96 -23.80 -33.03
C SER A 180 6.65 -24.22 -33.71
N SER A 181 5.61 -23.38 -33.63
CA SER A 181 4.33 -23.61 -34.28
C SER A 181 4.47 -23.66 -35.80
N SER A 182 5.16 -22.69 -36.39
CA SER A 182 5.39 -22.61 -37.83
C SER A 182 6.15 -23.83 -38.34
N TYR A 183 7.19 -24.27 -37.62
CA TYR A 183 7.95 -25.48 -37.94
C TYR A 183 7.06 -26.73 -37.97
N ILE A 184 6.24 -26.95 -36.93
CA ILE A 184 5.33 -28.11 -36.86
C ILE A 184 4.26 -28.04 -37.94
N ILE A 185 3.69 -26.86 -38.22
CA ILE A 185 2.68 -26.66 -39.26
C ILE A 185 3.28 -26.96 -40.64
N LEU A 186 4.47 -26.45 -40.96
CA LEU A 186 5.15 -26.71 -42.23
C LEU A 186 5.49 -28.20 -42.43
N LEU A 187 5.95 -28.88 -41.37
CA LEU A 187 6.13 -30.33 -41.39
C LEU A 187 4.82 -31.05 -41.65
N GLN A 188 3.73 -30.65 -40.99
CA GLN A 188 2.43 -31.28 -41.18
C GLN A 188 1.83 -31.01 -42.57
N ILE A 189 1.97 -29.80 -43.12
CA ILE A 189 1.53 -29.44 -44.47
C ILE A 189 2.31 -30.24 -45.50
N SER A 190 3.65 -30.23 -45.41
CA SER A 190 4.50 -30.97 -46.34
C SER A 190 4.22 -32.48 -46.30
N PHE A 191 3.92 -33.02 -45.12
CA PHE A 191 3.50 -34.41 -44.93
C PHE A 191 2.11 -34.68 -45.53
N ASN A 192 1.12 -33.84 -45.25
CA ASN A 192 -0.25 -33.98 -45.77
C ASN A 192 -0.31 -33.86 -47.30
N LEU A 193 0.47 -32.96 -47.90
CA LEU A 193 0.58 -32.83 -49.35
C LEU A 193 1.18 -34.08 -50.00
N LYS A 194 2.14 -34.72 -49.33
CA LYS A 194 2.67 -36.04 -49.75
C LYS A 194 1.60 -37.13 -49.65
N ILE A 195 0.78 -37.13 -48.58
CA ILE A 195 -0.27 -38.14 -48.32
C ILE A 195 -1.44 -38.09 -49.32
N ARG A 196 -1.80 -36.91 -49.86
CA ARG A 196 -2.94 -36.80 -50.80
C ARG A 196 -2.78 -37.65 -52.06
N LYS A 197 -1.57 -38.11 -52.38
CA LYS A 197 -1.25 -38.97 -53.53
C LYS A 197 -1.25 -40.48 -53.22
N PHE A 198 -1.63 -40.88 -52.00
CA PHE A 198 -1.49 -42.27 -51.55
C PHE A 198 -2.65 -43.17 -51.99
N HIS A 199 -2.32 -44.41 -52.32
CA HIS A 199 -3.26 -45.41 -52.84
C HIS A 199 -3.86 -46.24 -51.70
N ARG A 200 -5.14 -46.61 -51.84
CA ARG A 200 -5.79 -47.58 -50.94
C ARG A 200 -5.21 -48.96 -51.21
N CYS A 201 -5.10 -49.79 -50.17
CA CYS A 201 -4.74 -51.20 -50.36
C CYS A 201 -5.78 -51.88 -51.27
N THR A 202 -5.33 -52.62 -52.29
CA THR A 202 -6.19 -53.35 -53.24
C THR A 202 -6.05 -54.86 -53.12
N LYS A 203 -5.09 -55.38 -52.35
CA LYS A 203 -4.90 -56.83 -52.13
C LYS A 203 -6.03 -57.39 -51.24
N GLU A 204 -6.84 -58.30 -51.78
CA GLU A 204 -8.02 -58.86 -51.10
C GLU A 204 -7.69 -59.58 -49.78
N ASN A 205 -6.66 -60.44 -49.77
CA ASN A 205 -6.26 -61.17 -48.57
C ASN A 205 -5.86 -60.24 -47.42
N THR A 206 -5.06 -59.20 -47.71
CA THR A 206 -4.63 -58.19 -46.74
C THR A 206 -5.80 -57.37 -46.20
N LEU A 207 -6.72 -56.95 -47.08
CA LEU A 207 -7.95 -56.24 -46.69
C LEU A 207 -8.86 -57.10 -45.82
N SER A 208 -9.07 -58.37 -46.19
CA SER A 208 -9.89 -59.31 -45.43
C SER A 208 -9.33 -59.50 -44.01
N ASN A 209 -8.01 -59.69 -43.90
CA ASN A 209 -7.32 -59.80 -42.61
C ASN A 209 -7.44 -58.51 -41.77
N TYR A 210 -7.30 -57.34 -42.39
CA TYR A 210 -7.50 -56.04 -41.75
C TYR A 210 -8.93 -55.88 -41.20
N TYR A 211 -9.96 -56.18 -42.01
CA TYR A 211 -11.36 -56.09 -41.58
C TYR A 211 -11.68 -57.09 -40.47
N ARG A 212 -11.09 -58.29 -40.50
CA ARG A 212 -11.19 -59.26 -39.41
C ARG A 212 -10.61 -58.71 -38.11
N CYS A 213 -9.43 -58.10 -38.14
CA CYS A 213 -8.82 -57.45 -36.96
C CYS A 213 -9.70 -56.31 -36.43
N LYS A 214 -10.23 -55.47 -37.32
CA LYS A 214 -11.13 -54.37 -36.99
C LYS A 214 -12.42 -54.86 -36.30
N SER A 215 -12.99 -55.96 -36.78
CA SER A 215 -14.16 -56.61 -36.18
C SER A 215 -13.82 -57.19 -34.80
N GLN A 216 -12.70 -57.91 -34.68
CA GLN A 216 -12.21 -58.46 -33.41
C GLN A 216 -12.01 -57.37 -32.35
N MET A 217 -11.57 -56.18 -32.76
CA MET A 217 -11.37 -55.02 -31.87
C MET A 217 -12.62 -54.17 -31.67
N LYS A 218 -13.78 -54.57 -32.21
CA LYS A 218 -15.09 -53.89 -32.08
C LYS A 218 -15.07 -52.43 -32.59
N ILE A 219 -14.35 -52.15 -33.68
CA ILE A 219 -14.24 -50.79 -34.26
C ILE A 219 -15.27 -50.62 -35.38
N LYS A 220 -16.24 -49.71 -35.20
CA LYS A 220 -17.29 -49.43 -36.20
C LYS A 220 -16.91 -48.34 -37.23
N LYS A 221 -16.14 -47.31 -36.83
CA LYS A 221 -15.75 -46.18 -37.72
C LYS A 221 -14.95 -46.66 -38.93
N LYS A 222 -15.12 -46.02 -40.09
CA LYS A 222 -14.29 -46.28 -41.28
C LYS A 222 -12.87 -45.72 -41.03
N VAL A 223 -11.88 -46.60 -40.96
CA VAL A 223 -10.45 -46.27 -40.88
C VAL A 223 -9.80 -46.88 -42.12
N PRO A 224 -9.43 -46.08 -43.14
CA PRO A 224 -8.85 -46.62 -44.36
C PRO A 224 -7.42 -47.15 -44.12
N LEU A 225 -7.09 -48.27 -44.78
CA LEU A 225 -5.72 -48.78 -44.90
C LEU A 225 -5.08 -48.23 -46.18
N ILE A 226 -3.99 -47.49 -46.02
CA ILE A 226 -3.28 -46.80 -47.09
C ILE A 226 -1.89 -47.41 -47.23
N VAL A 227 -1.50 -47.71 -48.46
CA VAL A 227 -0.22 -48.36 -48.78
C VAL A 227 0.69 -47.36 -49.49
N ASP A 228 1.88 -47.14 -48.95
CA ASP A 228 2.86 -46.23 -49.57
C ASP A 228 4.30 -46.63 -49.23
N SER A 229 5.18 -46.63 -50.25
CA SER A 229 6.59 -47.04 -50.11
C SER A 229 7.46 -46.03 -49.34
N LYS A 230 7.02 -44.78 -49.18
CA LYS A 230 7.75 -43.75 -48.43
C LYS A 230 7.51 -43.85 -46.93
N ILE A 231 6.49 -44.60 -46.50
CA ILE A 231 6.23 -44.89 -45.10
C ILE A 231 7.08 -46.09 -44.70
N LYS A 232 7.93 -45.88 -43.69
CA LYS A 232 8.92 -46.87 -43.24
C LYS A 232 8.45 -47.69 -42.04
N THR A 233 7.42 -47.25 -41.31
CA THR A 233 6.83 -47.96 -40.18
C THR A 233 5.31 -47.89 -40.27
N PRO A 234 4.57 -48.93 -39.83
CA PRO A 234 3.14 -48.81 -39.68
C PRO A 234 2.79 -47.68 -38.72
N SER A 235 1.77 -46.89 -39.06
CA SER A 235 1.45 -45.67 -38.32
C SER A 235 -0.02 -45.28 -38.49
N LEU A 236 -0.68 -44.92 -37.40
CA LEU A 236 -1.96 -44.23 -37.38
C LEU A 236 -1.76 -42.72 -37.49
N ILE A 237 -2.49 -42.08 -38.41
CA ILE A 237 -2.48 -40.63 -38.60
C ILE A 237 -3.90 -40.05 -38.64
N GLY A 238 -4.03 -38.76 -38.33
CA GLY A 238 -5.27 -37.98 -38.42
C GLY A 238 -6.21 -38.09 -37.21
N VAL A 239 -6.56 -36.96 -36.60
CA VAL A 239 -7.49 -36.89 -35.45
C VAL A 239 -8.94 -37.12 -35.87
N PHE A 240 -9.46 -36.30 -36.79
CA PHE A 240 -10.86 -36.38 -37.24
C PHE A 240 -11.08 -37.47 -38.30
N ASN A 241 -10.09 -37.64 -39.19
CA ASN A 241 -10.08 -38.58 -40.32
C ASN A 241 -8.94 -39.60 -40.19
N PRO A 242 -9.06 -40.58 -39.27
CA PRO A 242 -8.02 -41.54 -38.95
C PRO A 242 -7.72 -42.47 -40.14
N LYS A 243 -6.44 -42.66 -40.44
CA LYS A 243 -5.94 -43.54 -41.52
C LYS A 243 -4.76 -44.35 -40.99
N ILE A 244 -4.69 -45.63 -41.35
CA ILE A 244 -3.52 -46.47 -41.05
C ILE A 244 -2.65 -46.52 -42.30
N LEU A 245 -1.39 -46.17 -42.13
CA LEU A 245 -0.36 -46.23 -43.17
C LEU A 245 0.48 -47.49 -43.00
N ILE A 246 0.79 -48.17 -44.09
CA ILE A 246 1.70 -49.32 -44.10
C ILE A 246 2.56 -49.34 -45.38
N SER A 247 3.79 -49.83 -45.26
CA SER A 247 4.69 -50.00 -46.41
C SER A 247 4.32 -51.26 -47.23
N PRO A 248 4.42 -51.24 -48.57
CA PRO A 248 4.35 -52.45 -49.40
C PRO A 248 5.30 -53.56 -48.91
N ASN A 249 6.51 -53.19 -48.49
CA ASN A 249 7.52 -54.14 -48.00
C ASN A 249 7.00 -55.01 -46.84
N TYR A 250 6.21 -54.44 -45.94
CA TYR A 250 5.62 -55.21 -44.84
C TYR A 250 4.50 -56.14 -45.33
N ILE A 251 3.73 -55.71 -46.33
CA ILE A 251 2.67 -56.54 -46.92
C ILE A 251 3.27 -57.73 -47.66
N ASP A 252 4.43 -57.56 -48.29
CA ASP A 252 5.06 -58.57 -49.12
C ASP A 252 5.97 -59.53 -48.32
N LEU A 253 6.59 -59.08 -47.22
CA LEU A 253 7.54 -59.86 -46.42
C LEU A 253 6.95 -60.53 -45.16
N LEU A 254 5.78 -60.05 -44.69
CA LEU A 254 5.11 -60.61 -43.53
C LEU A 254 4.00 -61.57 -43.96
N THR A 255 3.87 -62.67 -43.20
CA THR A 255 2.74 -63.60 -43.35
C THR A 255 1.43 -62.95 -42.90
N ASP A 256 0.29 -63.52 -43.31
CA ASP A 256 -1.02 -63.03 -42.85
C ASP A 256 -1.18 -63.06 -41.32
N GLU A 257 -0.58 -64.05 -40.64
CA GLU A 257 -0.60 -64.10 -39.16
C GLU A 257 0.25 -62.97 -38.56
N GLU A 258 1.38 -62.62 -39.16
CA GLU A 258 2.22 -61.49 -38.72
C GLU A 258 1.54 -60.13 -39.00
N LEU A 259 0.94 -59.95 -40.18
CA LEU A 259 0.19 -58.74 -40.54
C LEU A 259 -1.01 -58.51 -39.62
N LYS A 260 -1.67 -59.57 -39.17
CA LYS A 260 -2.75 -59.49 -38.17
C LYS A 260 -2.27 -58.74 -36.93
N PHE A 261 -1.09 -59.06 -36.41
CA PHE A 261 -0.57 -58.42 -35.21
C PHE A 261 -0.24 -56.94 -35.42
N VAL A 262 0.31 -56.58 -36.58
CA VAL A 262 0.57 -55.18 -36.97
C VAL A 262 -0.73 -54.38 -37.00
N PHE A 263 -1.77 -54.91 -37.66
CA PHE A 263 -3.07 -54.24 -37.72
C PHE A 263 -3.71 -54.11 -36.34
N MET A 264 -3.63 -55.14 -35.49
CA MET A 264 -4.15 -55.06 -34.13
C MET A 264 -3.45 -53.98 -33.30
N HIS A 265 -2.14 -53.77 -33.49
CA HIS A 265 -1.39 -52.70 -32.82
C HIS A 265 -1.86 -51.30 -33.24
N GLU A 266 -1.91 -51.00 -34.53
CA GLU A 266 -2.34 -49.68 -35.00
C GLU A 266 -3.82 -49.39 -34.69
N LEU A 267 -4.67 -50.42 -34.73
CA LEU A 267 -6.07 -50.31 -34.31
C LEU A 267 -6.23 -50.10 -32.80
N ALA A 268 -5.29 -50.58 -31.97
CA ALA A 268 -5.28 -50.33 -30.53
C ALA A 268 -5.04 -48.84 -30.23
N HIS A 269 -4.09 -48.19 -30.91
CA HIS A 269 -3.90 -46.74 -30.82
C HIS A 269 -5.16 -45.95 -31.18
N TYR A 270 -5.87 -46.37 -32.24
CA TYR A 270 -7.11 -45.73 -32.64
C TYR A 270 -8.20 -45.85 -31.57
N LYS A 271 -8.32 -47.02 -30.94
CA LYS A 271 -9.33 -47.29 -29.91
C LYS A 271 -9.05 -46.53 -28.62
N ARG A 272 -7.77 -46.41 -28.24
CA ARG A 272 -7.31 -45.67 -27.05
C ARG A 272 -7.23 -44.15 -27.24
N LYS A 273 -7.44 -43.65 -28.47
CA LYS A 273 -7.38 -42.22 -28.83
C LYS A 273 -5.99 -41.59 -28.62
N ASP A 274 -4.95 -42.40 -28.72
CA ASP A 274 -3.56 -41.97 -28.45
C ASP A 274 -3.13 -40.80 -29.34
N ILE A 275 -3.72 -40.66 -30.53
CA ILE A 275 -3.46 -39.55 -31.44
C ILE A 275 -3.85 -38.18 -30.88
N ILE A 276 -4.92 -38.08 -30.08
CA ILE A 276 -5.34 -36.82 -29.44
C ILE A 276 -4.29 -36.40 -28.43
N ILE A 277 -3.88 -37.33 -27.57
CA ILE A 277 -2.85 -37.10 -26.55
C ILE A 277 -1.52 -36.73 -27.21
N ARG A 278 -1.18 -37.32 -28.36
CA ARG A 278 -0.01 -36.95 -29.18
C ARG A 278 -0.02 -35.46 -29.57
N TRP A 279 -1.16 -34.94 -30.01
CA TRP A 279 -1.31 -33.52 -30.37
C TRP A 279 -1.28 -32.61 -29.15
N VAL A 280 -1.83 -33.04 -28.01
CA VAL A 280 -1.71 -32.30 -26.74
C VAL A 280 -0.25 -32.19 -26.32
N PHE A 281 0.56 -33.26 -26.41
CA PHE A 281 2.00 -33.19 -26.12
C PHE A 281 2.72 -32.18 -27.03
N ILE A 282 2.44 -32.19 -28.34
CA ILE A 282 3.06 -31.25 -29.28
C ILE A 282 2.66 -29.81 -28.94
N PHE A 283 1.39 -29.55 -28.63
CA PHE A 283 0.92 -28.23 -28.23
C PHE A 283 1.62 -27.72 -26.96
N LEU A 284 1.71 -28.57 -25.93
CA LEU A 284 2.40 -28.22 -24.69
C LEU A 284 3.91 -28.07 -24.89
N GLN A 285 4.54 -28.86 -25.77
CA GLN A 285 5.96 -28.69 -26.13
C GLN A 285 6.21 -27.36 -26.84
N ILE A 286 5.26 -26.86 -27.63
CA ILE A 286 5.35 -25.53 -28.26
C ILE A 286 5.27 -24.43 -27.18
N LEU A 287 4.31 -24.52 -26.25
CA LEU A 287 4.15 -23.51 -25.19
C LEU A 287 5.33 -23.48 -24.21
N HIS A 288 5.87 -24.66 -23.90
CA HIS A 288 6.97 -24.86 -22.96
C HIS A 288 8.26 -25.27 -23.67
N TRP A 289 8.53 -24.70 -24.85
CA TRP A 289 9.67 -25.07 -25.69
C TRP A 289 11.02 -24.95 -24.97
N PHE A 290 11.12 -24.03 -24.00
CA PHE A 290 12.32 -23.77 -23.21
C PHE A 290 12.57 -24.79 -22.07
N ASN A 291 11.63 -25.71 -21.79
CA ASN A 291 11.71 -26.60 -20.62
C ASN A 291 12.14 -28.04 -21.01
N PRO A 292 13.44 -28.40 -20.89
CA PRO A 292 13.93 -29.72 -21.31
C PRO A 292 13.38 -30.89 -20.48
N ILE A 293 12.96 -30.67 -19.23
CA ILE A 293 12.44 -31.72 -18.37
C ILE A 293 11.06 -32.18 -18.86
N LEU A 294 10.22 -31.24 -19.29
CA LEU A 294 8.93 -31.57 -19.92
C LEU A 294 9.12 -32.33 -21.23
N TRP A 295 10.12 -31.99 -22.03
CA TRP A 295 10.45 -32.74 -23.24
C TRP A 295 10.84 -34.18 -22.95
N PHE A 296 11.66 -34.40 -21.92
CA PHE A 296 12.01 -35.74 -21.45
C PHE A 296 10.80 -36.50 -20.88
N ALA A 297 9.94 -35.82 -20.13
CA ALA A 297 8.70 -36.38 -19.58
C ALA A 297 7.76 -36.87 -20.70
N PHE A 298 7.54 -36.05 -21.73
CA PHE A 298 6.73 -36.44 -22.90
C PHE A 298 7.39 -37.55 -23.73
N TYR A 299 8.73 -37.60 -23.80
CA TYR A 299 9.42 -38.77 -24.35
C TYR A 299 9.13 -40.05 -23.57
N LYS A 300 9.13 -40.01 -22.22
CA LYS A 300 8.75 -41.15 -21.39
C LYS A 300 7.27 -41.50 -21.48
N ALA A 301 6.38 -40.52 -21.54
CA ALA A 301 4.95 -40.74 -21.74
C ALA A 301 4.65 -41.46 -23.06
N ARG A 302 5.40 -41.15 -24.13
CA ARG A 302 5.32 -41.89 -25.40
C ARG A 302 5.73 -43.36 -25.26
N GLN A 303 6.80 -43.65 -24.51
CA GLN A 303 7.20 -45.04 -24.23
C GLN A 303 6.10 -45.81 -23.49
N ASP A 304 5.45 -45.20 -22.50
CA ASP A 304 4.35 -45.87 -21.80
C ASP A 304 3.12 -46.04 -22.69
N CYS A 305 2.89 -45.12 -23.63
CA CYS A 305 1.82 -45.22 -24.62
C CYS A 305 1.96 -46.50 -25.46
N GLU A 306 3.17 -46.79 -25.95
CA GLU A 306 3.48 -47.99 -26.73
C GLU A 306 3.34 -49.26 -25.88
N ALA A 307 3.83 -49.24 -24.63
CA ALA A 307 3.69 -50.38 -23.71
C ALA A 307 2.23 -50.67 -23.34
N ALA A 308 1.41 -49.64 -23.16
CA ALA A 308 -0.03 -49.77 -22.94
C ALA A 308 -0.77 -50.22 -24.20
N CYS A 309 -0.26 -49.90 -25.39
CA CYS A 309 -0.78 -50.38 -26.67
C CYS A 309 -0.56 -51.90 -26.79
N ASP A 310 0.67 -52.36 -26.54
CA ASP A 310 1.00 -53.79 -26.49
C ASP A 310 0.13 -54.54 -25.49
N TYR A 311 -0.03 -53.96 -24.29
CA TYR A 311 -0.89 -54.52 -23.26
C TYR A 311 -2.34 -54.68 -23.73
N TYR A 312 -2.87 -53.70 -24.47
CA TYR A 312 -4.21 -53.78 -25.06
C TYR A 312 -4.32 -54.88 -26.12
N VAL A 313 -3.33 -55.01 -27.00
CA VAL A 313 -3.28 -56.07 -28.02
C VAL A 313 -3.28 -57.45 -27.36
N LEU A 314 -2.44 -57.67 -26.34
CA LEU A 314 -2.37 -58.93 -25.60
C LEU A 314 -3.69 -59.32 -24.92
N SER A 315 -4.48 -58.33 -24.49
CA SER A 315 -5.82 -58.57 -23.93
C SER A 315 -6.82 -59.10 -24.97
N CYS A 316 -6.56 -58.87 -26.26
CA CYS A 316 -7.37 -59.32 -27.39
C CYS A 316 -6.84 -60.60 -28.05
N LEU A 317 -5.66 -61.08 -27.66
CA LEU A 317 -4.98 -62.26 -28.19
C LEU A 317 -5.10 -63.47 -27.25
N LYS A 318 -4.96 -64.67 -27.81
CA LYS A 318 -4.86 -65.92 -27.04
C LYS A 318 -3.43 -66.11 -26.51
N PRO A 319 -3.21 -66.80 -25.37
CA PRO A 319 -1.87 -66.93 -24.76
C PRO A 319 -0.78 -67.50 -25.66
N HIS A 320 -1.11 -68.48 -26.53
CA HIS A 320 -0.15 -69.06 -27.47
C HIS A 320 0.29 -68.07 -28.58
N GLU A 321 -0.45 -66.98 -28.80
CA GLU A 321 -0.15 -65.96 -29.80
C GLU A 321 0.83 -64.89 -29.27
N TYR A 322 1.09 -64.82 -27.95
CA TYR A 322 1.92 -63.76 -27.36
C TYR A 322 3.37 -63.81 -27.86
N LYS A 323 3.95 -65.01 -27.93
CA LYS A 323 5.32 -65.20 -28.43
C LYS A 323 5.41 -64.87 -29.92
N LYS A 324 4.37 -65.23 -30.69
CA LYS A 324 4.27 -64.89 -32.12
C LYS A 324 4.21 -63.39 -32.32
N TYR A 325 3.37 -62.68 -31.55
CA TYR A 325 3.31 -61.22 -31.57
C TYR A 325 4.67 -60.58 -31.28
N GLY A 326 5.34 -60.99 -30.20
CA GLY A 326 6.68 -60.50 -29.86
C GLY A 326 7.70 -60.75 -30.97
N SER A 327 7.67 -61.94 -31.60
CA SER A 327 8.56 -62.27 -32.72
C SER A 327 8.27 -61.43 -33.97
N THR A 328 7.01 -61.10 -34.25
CA THR A 328 6.65 -60.21 -35.35
C THR A 328 7.25 -58.83 -35.16
N MET A 329 7.24 -58.28 -33.94
CA MET A 329 7.88 -56.99 -33.68
C MET A 329 9.40 -57.02 -33.88
N ILE A 330 10.07 -58.12 -33.53
CA ILE A 330 11.51 -58.30 -33.80
C ILE A 330 11.75 -58.40 -35.32
N LYS A 331 10.97 -59.20 -36.03
CA LYS A 331 11.08 -59.32 -37.49
C LYS A 331 10.87 -57.98 -38.20
N MET A 332 9.95 -57.15 -37.70
CA MET A 332 9.73 -55.80 -38.22
C MET A 332 10.93 -54.86 -38.03
N LEU A 333 11.75 -55.09 -36.99
CA LEU A 333 13.02 -54.38 -36.80
C LEU A 333 14.06 -54.78 -37.85
N ASP A 334 14.13 -56.06 -38.22
CA ASP A 334 15.11 -56.54 -39.19
C ASP A 334 14.80 -56.07 -40.62
N ILE A 335 13.51 -55.86 -40.92
CA ILE A 335 13.04 -55.26 -42.19
C ILE A 335 13.40 -53.76 -42.28
N PHE A 336 13.86 -53.13 -41.18
CA PHE A 336 14.00 -51.69 -41.04
C PHE A 336 15.46 -51.21 -40.89
N SER A 337 15.85 -50.19 -41.65
CA SER A 337 17.21 -49.60 -41.58
C SER A 337 17.27 -48.07 -41.39
N GLY A 338 16.18 -47.37 -41.02
CA GLY A 338 16.31 -45.93 -40.72
C GLY A 338 15.06 -45.19 -40.23
N TYR A 339 15.23 -44.37 -39.19
CA TYR A 339 14.19 -43.60 -38.50
C TYR A 339 13.78 -42.32 -39.27
N ASN A 340 12.47 -42.11 -39.47
CA ASN A 340 11.92 -40.82 -39.89
C ASN A 340 10.87 -40.39 -38.85
N TYR A 341 11.11 -39.29 -38.14
CA TYR A 341 10.15 -38.72 -37.20
C TYR A 341 9.01 -38.03 -37.97
N ILE A 342 7.76 -38.45 -37.71
CA ILE A 342 6.56 -37.80 -38.24
C ILE A 342 5.80 -37.19 -37.05
N PRO A 343 5.75 -35.85 -36.94
CA PRO A 343 4.95 -35.19 -35.90
C PRO A 343 3.48 -35.64 -35.97
N GLY A 344 2.89 -35.99 -34.82
CA GLY A 344 1.47 -36.33 -34.71
C GLY A 344 1.05 -37.71 -35.22
N ALA A 345 1.97 -38.55 -35.71
CA ALA A 345 1.71 -39.96 -36.09
C ALA A 345 2.10 -40.93 -34.97
N THR A 346 1.41 -42.08 -34.82
CA THR A 346 1.89 -43.21 -34.00
C THR A 346 2.99 -43.97 -34.75
N SER A 347 3.98 -44.55 -34.06
CA SER A 347 5.04 -45.34 -34.71
C SER A 347 5.31 -46.56 -33.86
N MET A 348 5.20 -47.73 -34.49
CA MET A 348 5.41 -49.01 -33.83
C MET A 348 6.88 -49.26 -33.42
N LEU A 349 7.86 -48.54 -34.01
CA LEU A 349 9.30 -48.75 -33.78
C LEU A 349 9.99 -47.49 -33.23
N ASP A 350 10.43 -47.53 -31.96
CA ASP A 350 11.06 -46.42 -31.22
C ASP A 350 12.43 -46.84 -30.60
N GLY A 351 13.34 -47.33 -31.45
CA GLY A 351 14.73 -47.65 -31.08
C GLY A 351 14.94 -49.05 -30.47
N LYS A 352 16.12 -49.66 -30.73
CA LYS A 352 16.43 -51.07 -30.42
C LYS A 352 16.28 -51.42 -28.93
N LYS A 353 16.80 -50.59 -28.02
CA LYS A 353 16.80 -50.86 -26.56
C LYS A 353 15.38 -50.91 -25.98
N PHE A 354 14.49 -50.04 -26.47
CA PHE A 354 13.11 -49.96 -26.00
C PHE A 354 12.26 -51.14 -26.48
N ILE A 355 12.49 -51.60 -27.72
CA ILE A 355 11.78 -52.77 -28.26
C ILE A 355 12.16 -54.06 -27.50
N ILE A 356 13.42 -54.19 -27.07
CA ILE A 356 13.83 -55.31 -26.19
C ILE A 356 13.02 -55.31 -24.88
N GLU A 357 12.80 -54.15 -24.26
CA GLU A 357 11.96 -54.05 -23.05
C GLU A 357 10.50 -54.41 -23.33
N ARG A 358 9.93 -53.96 -24.46
CA ARG A 358 8.56 -54.32 -24.87
C ARG A 358 8.39 -55.82 -25.10
N VAL A 359 9.31 -56.45 -25.82
CA VAL A 359 9.31 -57.90 -26.06
C VAL A 359 9.41 -58.68 -24.74
N LYS A 360 10.29 -58.25 -23.81
CA LYS A 360 10.37 -58.86 -22.47
C LYS A 360 9.04 -58.77 -21.71
N ASN A 361 8.34 -57.64 -21.81
CA ASN A 361 7.02 -57.45 -21.18
C ASN A 361 5.93 -58.30 -21.84
N ILE A 362 5.97 -58.49 -23.15
CA ILE A 362 5.04 -59.36 -23.89
C ILE A 362 5.22 -60.83 -23.51
N ILE A 363 6.47 -61.31 -23.44
CA ILE A 363 6.77 -62.71 -23.09
C ILE A 363 6.34 -63.02 -21.65
N ASN A 364 6.55 -62.07 -20.74
CA ASN A 364 6.19 -62.22 -19.33
C ASN A 364 4.75 -61.78 -19.00
N PHE A 365 3.90 -61.58 -20.01
CA PHE A 365 2.56 -61.07 -19.80
C PHE A 365 1.70 -62.02 -18.96
N LYS A 366 1.15 -61.49 -17.87
CA LYS A 366 0.11 -62.13 -17.07
C LYS A 366 -1.11 -61.22 -17.03
N LYS A 367 -2.32 -61.80 -17.12
CA LYS A 367 -3.56 -61.03 -16.93
C LYS A 367 -3.53 -60.40 -15.53
N PRO A 368 -3.94 -59.13 -15.39
CA PRO A 368 -3.85 -58.44 -14.11
C PRO A 368 -4.81 -59.08 -13.10
N TYR A 369 -4.37 -59.23 -11.86
CA TYR A 369 -5.29 -59.49 -10.75
C TYR A 369 -6.03 -58.19 -10.41
N VAL A 370 -7.33 -58.29 -10.12
CA VAL A 370 -8.21 -57.14 -9.77
C VAL A 370 -7.59 -56.27 -8.65
N LYS A 371 -6.89 -56.88 -7.69
CA LYS A 371 -6.20 -56.18 -6.60
C LYS A 371 -5.16 -55.16 -7.08
N TRP A 372 -4.40 -55.45 -8.13
CA TRP A 372 -3.40 -54.52 -8.68
C TRP A 372 -4.04 -53.40 -9.50
N THR A 373 -5.21 -53.64 -10.08
CA THR A 373 -6.00 -52.59 -10.73
C THR A 373 -6.58 -51.61 -9.70
N LEU A 374 -7.10 -52.12 -8.57
CA LEU A 374 -7.59 -51.30 -7.46
C LEU A 374 -6.46 -50.49 -6.80
N LEU A 375 -5.28 -51.10 -6.59
CA LEU A 375 -4.12 -50.37 -6.06
C LEU A 375 -3.69 -49.24 -7.00
N GLY A 376 -3.66 -49.49 -8.31
CA GLY A 376 -3.35 -48.45 -9.30
C GLY A 376 -4.34 -47.28 -9.26
N ALA A 377 -5.64 -47.57 -9.09
CA ALA A 377 -6.68 -46.54 -8.97
C ALA A 377 -6.53 -45.70 -7.69
N ALA A 378 -6.31 -46.35 -6.54
CA ALA A 378 -6.12 -45.67 -5.27
C ALA A 378 -4.88 -44.74 -5.30
N LEU A 379 -3.76 -45.25 -5.84
CA LEU A 379 -2.54 -44.45 -5.98
C LEU A 379 -2.73 -43.28 -6.95
N PHE A 380 -3.48 -43.46 -8.04
CA PHE A 380 -3.80 -42.37 -8.96
C PHE A 380 -4.62 -41.26 -8.29
N ILE A 381 -5.63 -41.61 -7.49
CA ILE A 381 -6.44 -40.63 -6.75
C ILE A 381 -5.56 -39.86 -5.76
N ALA A 382 -4.73 -40.56 -4.98
CA ALA A 382 -3.80 -39.94 -4.04
C ALA A 382 -2.81 -38.99 -4.73
N LEU A 383 -2.19 -39.42 -5.83
CA LEU A 383 -1.30 -38.58 -6.65
C LEU A 383 -2.02 -37.36 -7.23
N THR A 384 -3.28 -37.52 -7.64
CA THR A 384 -4.08 -36.42 -8.19
C THR A 384 -4.36 -35.37 -7.12
N ALA A 385 -4.78 -35.78 -5.92
CA ALA A 385 -4.98 -34.86 -4.80
C ALA A 385 -3.68 -34.19 -4.34
N PHE A 386 -2.54 -34.88 -4.47
CA PHE A 386 -1.22 -34.36 -4.07
C PHE A 386 -0.59 -33.39 -5.09
N LEU A 387 -0.80 -33.62 -6.39
CA LEU A 387 -0.12 -32.90 -7.48
C LEU A 387 -1.01 -31.92 -8.26
N LEU A 388 -2.34 -32.03 -8.17
CA LEU A 388 -3.29 -31.25 -8.98
C LEU A 388 -4.03 -30.18 -8.17
N THR A 389 -3.61 -29.93 -6.93
CA THR A 389 -4.09 -28.82 -6.08
C THR A 389 -2.97 -27.82 -5.82
N ASN A 390 -3.31 -26.54 -5.65
CA ASN A 390 -2.34 -25.55 -5.21
C ASN A 390 -2.12 -25.63 -3.70
N GLY A 391 -0.99 -25.08 -3.25
CA GLY A 391 -0.74 -24.98 -1.82
C GLY A 391 -1.80 -24.10 -1.17
N LYS A 392 -2.36 -24.55 -0.05
CA LYS A 392 -3.21 -23.71 0.78
C LYS A 392 -2.27 -22.77 1.52
N GLU A 393 -2.48 -21.46 1.37
CA GLU A 393 -1.70 -20.49 2.16
C GLU A 393 -1.83 -20.88 3.64
N PRO A 394 -0.70 -21.07 4.36
CA PRO A 394 -0.79 -21.18 5.80
C PRO A 394 -1.52 -19.92 6.30
N PRO A 395 -2.36 -20.02 7.35
CA PRO A 395 -2.79 -18.79 8.03
C PRO A 395 -1.51 -18.00 8.28
N LYS A 396 -1.49 -16.72 7.87
CA LYS A 396 -0.38 -15.85 8.23
C LYS A 396 -0.23 -16.01 9.74
N GLU A 397 0.89 -16.60 10.18
CA GLU A 397 1.25 -16.57 11.58
C GLU A 397 1.54 -15.10 11.84
N VAL A 398 0.50 -14.37 12.25
CA VAL A 398 0.63 -12.98 12.65
C VAL A 398 1.32 -13.05 14.00
N VAL A 399 2.65 -13.09 13.96
CA VAL A 399 3.47 -12.79 15.14
C VAL A 399 3.29 -11.30 15.38
N LYS A 400 2.22 -10.94 16.09
CA LYS A 400 2.00 -9.57 16.53
C LYS A 400 3.01 -9.32 17.65
N ILE A 401 4.02 -8.51 17.38
CA ILE A 401 4.92 -8.03 18.42
C ILE A 401 4.09 -7.04 19.25
N LYS A 402 3.68 -7.46 20.44
CA LYS A 402 2.97 -6.60 21.37
C LYS A 402 4.03 -5.88 22.20
N TYR A 403 4.07 -4.57 22.10
CA TYR A 403 4.89 -3.74 22.97
C TYR A 403 4.08 -3.43 24.22
N THR A 404 4.66 -3.71 25.37
CA THR A 404 4.15 -3.15 26.63
C THR A 404 5.05 -1.99 26.99
N VAL A 405 4.48 -0.78 26.95
CA VAL A 405 5.17 0.45 27.33
C VAL A 405 4.93 0.71 28.81
N GLU A 406 5.99 0.86 29.58
CA GLU A 406 5.95 1.25 30.98
C GLU A 406 6.69 2.57 31.16
N LYS A 407 6.09 3.49 31.94
CA LYS A 407 6.79 4.70 32.40
C LYS A 407 7.79 4.27 33.47
N LEU A 408 9.05 4.64 33.31
CA LEU A 408 10.12 4.34 34.24
C LEU A 408 10.35 5.51 35.19
N GLY A 409 10.73 5.21 36.44
CA GLY A 409 11.13 6.19 37.45
C GLY A 409 10.04 7.19 37.84
N GLU A 410 9.00 6.75 38.55
CA GLU A 410 8.12 7.68 39.29
C GLU A 410 8.98 8.43 40.33
N ASN A 411 9.30 9.70 40.05
CA ASN A 411 10.33 10.52 40.72
C ASN A 411 11.77 10.19 40.32
N LEU A 412 12.08 10.26 39.02
CA LEU A 412 13.44 10.59 38.60
C LEU A 412 13.88 11.82 39.43
N GLU A 413 14.92 11.70 40.27
CA GLU A 413 15.59 12.86 40.88
C GLU A 413 16.33 13.71 39.83
N LEU A 414 15.81 13.74 38.60
CA LEU A 414 16.36 14.35 37.40
C LEU A 414 15.20 15.14 36.80
N ASP A 415 15.27 16.46 36.98
CA ASP A 415 14.20 17.35 36.54
C ASP A 415 14.20 17.55 35.01
N SER A 416 15.36 17.40 34.35
CA SER A 416 15.51 17.61 32.91
C SER A 416 16.58 16.69 32.31
N ILE A 417 16.20 15.66 31.57
CA ILE A 417 17.09 14.71 30.90
C ILE A 417 17.30 15.10 29.43
N LYS A 418 18.48 14.80 28.87
CA LYS A 418 18.84 14.96 27.46
C LYS A 418 19.76 13.85 27.01
N GLY A 419 19.44 13.29 25.85
CA GLY A 419 20.22 12.22 25.22
C GLY A 419 20.10 10.91 25.98
N LEU A 420 20.13 9.79 25.28
CA LEU A 420 20.00 8.48 25.89
C LEU A 420 20.93 7.47 25.24
N GLU A 421 22.00 7.10 25.94
CA GLU A 421 23.03 6.21 25.39
C GLU A 421 23.11 4.89 26.16
N SER A 422 23.08 3.77 25.45
CA SER A 422 23.26 2.45 26.06
C SER A 422 24.72 2.21 26.41
N ILE A 423 24.98 1.85 27.67
CA ILE A 423 26.30 1.46 28.16
C ILE A 423 26.31 0.00 28.62
N SER A 424 27.49 -0.61 28.76
CA SER A 424 27.59 -2.01 29.19
C SER A 424 26.88 -2.29 30.53
N ASN A 425 26.43 -3.53 30.73
CA ASN A 425 25.72 -4.02 31.92
C ASN A 425 24.27 -3.52 32.06
N GLU A 426 23.53 -3.36 30.96
CA GLU A 426 22.11 -2.95 30.95
C GLU A 426 21.86 -1.63 31.70
N LYS A 427 22.74 -0.65 31.45
CA LYS A 427 22.65 0.69 32.02
C LYS A 427 22.60 1.72 30.91
N PHE A 428 22.12 2.91 31.24
CA PHE A 428 21.99 4.01 30.28
C PHE A 428 22.70 5.25 30.82
N LEU A 429 23.26 6.04 29.92
CA LEU A 429 23.84 7.34 30.22
C LEU A 429 22.93 8.43 29.66
N THR A 430 22.61 9.42 30.51
CA THR A 430 21.86 10.62 30.13
C THR A 430 22.54 11.86 30.71
N TYR A 431 22.22 13.03 30.19
CA TYR A 431 22.62 14.31 30.78
C TYR A 431 21.45 14.94 31.55
N ASP A 432 21.70 15.39 32.78
CA ASP A 432 20.77 16.18 33.59
C ASP A 432 21.04 17.67 33.36
N ARG A 433 20.15 18.34 32.61
CA ARG A 433 20.28 19.76 32.23
C ARG A 433 20.20 20.68 33.43
N LYS A 434 19.43 20.35 34.47
CA LYS A 434 19.22 21.23 35.62
C LYS A 434 20.42 21.18 36.58
N ASN A 435 20.96 19.99 36.80
CA ASN A 435 22.11 19.80 37.70
C ASN A 435 23.47 19.84 36.99
N HIS A 436 23.47 20.00 35.65
CA HIS A 436 24.65 20.05 34.80
C HIS A 436 25.60 18.85 34.96
N LYS A 437 25.04 17.64 35.01
CA LYS A 437 25.80 16.40 35.27
C LYS A 437 25.32 15.27 34.39
N PHE A 438 26.25 14.38 34.05
CA PHE A 438 25.87 13.11 33.45
C PHE A 438 25.44 12.13 34.54
N VAL A 439 24.43 11.32 34.22
CA VAL A 439 23.82 10.38 35.16
C VAL A 439 23.72 9.03 34.50
N ILE A 440 24.14 8.00 35.24
CA ILE A 440 23.94 6.62 34.85
C ILE A 440 22.65 6.12 35.49
N LEU A 441 21.79 5.55 34.65
CA LEU A 441 20.52 4.94 35.01
C LEU A 441 20.63 3.41 34.94
N ASN A 442 19.94 2.73 35.85
CA ASN A 442 19.68 1.31 35.76
C ASN A 442 18.55 1.02 34.75
N ASN A 443 18.33 -0.26 34.44
CA ASN A 443 17.29 -0.71 33.51
C ASN A 443 15.83 -0.44 33.97
N ASP A 444 15.62 -0.11 35.25
CA ASP A 444 14.34 0.32 35.81
C ASP A 444 14.17 1.86 35.81
N GLY A 445 15.14 2.59 35.25
CA GLY A 445 15.16 4.05 35.22
C GLY A 445 15.64 4.69 36.52
N THR A 446 16.02 3.93 37.54
CA THR A 446 16.56 4.49 38.77
C THR A 446 17.98 5.00 38.59
N LYS A 447 18.31 6.09 39.27
CA LYS A 447 19.66 6.68 39.28
C LYS A 447 20.65 5.75 40.00
N ASP A 448 21.66 5.27 39.29
CA ASP A 448 22.78 4.50 39.86
C ASP A 448 23.85 5.43 40.44
N LYS A 449 24.37 6.34 39.60
CA LYS A 449 25.37 7.32 40.02
C LYS A 449 25.40 8.55 39.11
N SER A 450 25.79 9.69 39.65
CA SER A 450 26.15 10.88 38.88
C SER A 450 27.65 10.88 38.60
N ILE A 451 28.02 11.29 37.40
CA ILE A 451 29.41 11.51 37.01
C ILE A 451 29.67 13.02 37.09
N ASN A 452 30.55 13.42 38.01
CA ASN A 452 31.06 14.78 38.07
C ASN A 452 32.34 14.85 37.22
N PHE A 453 32.44 15.84 36.33
CA PHE A 453 33.64 16.10 35.55
C PHE A 453 34.37 17.32 36.14
N GLU A 454 35.70 17.23 36.26
CA GLU A 454 36.52 18.31 36.83
C GLU A 454 36.54 19.56 35.94
N ASP A 455 36.38 19.39 34.63
CA ASP A 455 36.13 20.47 33.67
C ASP A 455 34.62 20.53 33.41
N SER A 456 33.89 21.35 34.18
CA SER A 456 32.49 21.63 33.87
C SER A 456 32.43 22.29 32.49
N THR A 457 31.93 21.58 31.48
CA THR A 457 31.55 22.20 30.22
C THR A 457 30.54 23.29 30.57
N GLU A 458 30.83 24.56 30.28
CA GLU A 458 29.93 25.69 30.57
C GLU A 458 28.59 25.59 29.82
N SER A 459 28.44 24.62 28.91
CA SER A 459 27.21 24.39 28.17
C SER A 459 26.12 23.72 29.01
N THR A 460 24.92 24.28 28.90
CA THR A 460 23.70 23.77 29.52
C THR A 460 23.11 22.54 28.81
N SER A 461 23.70 22.12 27.68
CA SER A 461 23.14 21.10 26.80
C SER A 461 24.21 20.43 25.89
N PRO A 462 25.22 19.76 26.47
CA PRO A 462 26.33 19.19 25.71
C PRO A 462 25.88 18.11 24.72
N LEU A 463 26.62 17.99 23.61
CA LEU A 463 26.53 16.84 22.70
C LEU A 463 27.50 15.76 23.15
N PHE A 464 27.03 14.52 23.18
CA PHE A 464 27.82 13.41 23.66
C PHE A 464 27.45 12.10 22.97
N THR A 465 28.38 11.15 23.02
CA THR A 465 28.19 9.76 22.59
C THR A 465 29.12 8.85 23.38
N VAL A 466 28.93 7.55 23.29
CA VAL A 466 29.73 6.54 24.00
C VAL A 466 30.31 5.52 23.01
N ASP A 467 31.62 5.29 23.09
CA ASP A 467 32.25 4.25 22.26
C ASP A 467 31.97 2.81 22.78
N SER A 468 32.35 1.82 21.98
CA SER A 468 32.26 0.39 22.35
C SER A 468 33.02 -0.02 23.63
N LYS A 469 33.87 0.84 24.19
CA LYS A 469 34.63 0.62 25.43
C LYS A 469 34.06 1.40 26.62
N ASN A 470 32.89 2.03 26.45
CA ASN A 470 32.26 2.95 27.39
C ASN A 470 33.09 4.21 27.71
N ASN A 471 33.87 4.71 26.75
CA ASN A 471 34.43 6.04 26.86
C ASN A 471 33.39 7.05 26.38
N LEU A 472 33.10 8.05 27.22
CA LEU A 472 32.19 9.14 26.94
C LEU A 472 32.94 10.23 26.18
N TYR A 473 32.44 10.61 25.01
CA TYR A 473 32.93 11.73 24.22
C TYR A 473 31.97 12.89 24.41
N VAL A 474 32.47 14.05 24.81
CA VAL A 474 31.66 15.27 25.04
C VAL A 474 32.25 16.41 24.22
N LEU A 475 31.44 17.02 23.34
CA LEU A 475 31.86 18.17 22.56
C LEU A 475 31.71 19.46 23.38
N SER A 476 32.79 20.25 23.43
CA SER A 476 32.82 21.61 23.98
C SER A 476 33.20 22.60 22.88
N THR A 477 32.52 23.77 22.82
CA THR A 477 32.79 24.80 21.78
C THR A 477 33.46 26.07 22.28
N ILE A 478 33.74 26.17 23.59
CA ILE A 478 34.36 27.37 24.19
C ILE A 478 35.69 26.96 24.84
N PRO A 479 36.82 27.65 24.57
CA PRO A 479 37.02 28.76 23.62
C PRO A 479 37.25 28.31 22.16
N SER A 480 37.39 27.00 21.92
CA SER A 480 37.55 26.38 20.59
C SER A 480 36.93 24.98 20.59
N PRO A 481 36.44 24.47 19.43
CA PRO A 481 35.81 23.16 19.38
C PRO A 481 36.77 22.03 19.77
N ARG A 482 36.43 21.33 20.85
CA ARG A 482 37.24 20.27 21.45
C ARG A 482 36.34 19.15 21.94
N VAL A 483 36.75 17.91 21.70
CA VAL A 483 36.10 16.73 22.25
C VAL A 483 36.85 16.26 23.48
N HIS A 484 36.19 16.29 24.62
CA HIS A 484 36.69 15.76 25.88
C HIS A 484 36.27 14.30 26.01
N VAL A 485 37.24 13.42 26.25
CA VAL A 485 36.97 11.99 26.41
C VAL A 485 37.14 11.62 27.87
N PHE A 486 36.13 10.98 28.45
CA PHE A 486 36.13 10.54 29.84
C PHE A 486 35.81 9.06 29.94
N ASN A 487 36.26 8.41 31.02
CA ASN A 487 35.72 7.11 31.39
C ASN A 487 34.42 7.29 32.20
N LEU A 488 33.65 6.22 32.37
CA LEU A 488 32.44 6.23 33.23
C LEU A 488 32.71 6.45 34.73
N MET A 489 33.96 6.67 35.15
CA MET A 489 34.31 7.09 36.51
C MET A 489 34.45 8.61 36.64
N GLY A 490 34.34 9.36 35.53
CA GLY A 490 34.52 10.81 35.49
C GLY A 490 35.96 11.27 35.22
N ASN A 491 36.90 10.33 35.08
CA ASN A 491 38.30 10.68 34.82
C ASN A 491 38.48 11.03 33.34
N LYS A 492 39.10 12.18 33.08
CA LYS A 492 39.47 12.62 31.74
C LYS A 492 40.56 11.71 31.17
N ILE A 493 40.29 11.11 30.02
CA ILE A 493 41.20 10.24 29.27
C ILE A 493 41.97 11.07 28.24
N ALA A 494 41.27 11.95 27.51
CA ALA A 494 41.84 12.76 26.45
C ALA A 494 41.10 14.09 26.27
N ALA A 495 41.76 15.03 25.59
CA ALA A 495 41.17 16.24 25.04
C ALA A 495 41.66 16.35 23.60
N ILE A 496 40.73 16.38 22.65
CA ILE A 496 41.01 16.32 21.22
C ILE A 496 40.56 17.65 20.61
N ASP A 497 41.51 18.48 20.19
CA ASP A 497 41.24 19.74 19.51
C ASP A 497 40.84 19.47 18.05
N LEU A 498 39.70 20.00 17.59
CA LEU A 498 39.21 19.76 16.23
C LEU A 498 39.69 20.86 15.28
N GLU A 499 40.51 20.51 14.28
CA GLU A 499 41.04 21.46 13.28
C GLU A 499 39.95 21.98 12.32
N ASP A 500 39.97 23.28 11.97
CA ASP A 500 39.12 23.88 10.93
C ASP A 500 37.62 23.54 11.03
N THR A 501 37.08 23.67 12.25
CA THR A 501 35.68 23.41 12.60
C THR A 501 34.83 24.68 12.52
N ASP A 502 33.73 24.61 11.76
CA ASP A 502 32.73 25.69 11.66
C ASP A 502 31.50 25.30 12.51
N ILE A 503 31.72 25.27 13.82
CA ILE A 503 30.71 24.89 14.81
C ILE A 503 30.32 26.17 15.56
N ALA A 504 29.08 26.62 15.38
CA ALA A 504 28.54 27.76 16.11
C ALA A 504 28.38 27.43 17.62
N ASN A 505 28.08 28.44 18.44
CA ASN A 505 27.99 28.26 19.89
C ASN A 505 26.87 27.25 20.25
N VAL A 506 27.19 26.17 20.99
CA VAL A 506 26.31 25.00 21.25
C VAL A 506 25.03 25.34 22.01
N ASP A 507 24.98 26.48 22.69
CA ASP A 507 23.91 26.79 23.64
C ASP A 507 22.55 27.15 23.01
N ASN A 508 22.42 27.24 21.69
CA ASN A 508 21.18 27.66 21.00
C ASN A 508 20.73 26.79 19.81
N LEU A 509 21.28 25.58 19.62
CA LEU A 509 21.10 24.86 18.36
C LEU A 509 20.46 23.47 18.56
N TYR A 510 19.23 23.34 18.07
CA TYR A 510 18.48 22.09 17.96
C TYR A 510 18.99 21.27 16.76
N GLY A 511 19.22 19.98 16.98
CA GLY A 511 19.53 19.01 15.92
C GLY A 511 21.00 18.93 15.55
N TRP A 512 21.90 18.75 16.53
CA TRP A 512 23.30 18.38 16.33
C TRP A 512 23.57 17.03 16.98
N ASP A 513 24.54 16.30 16.43
CA ASP A 513 24.78 14.90 16.73
C ASP A 513 26.29 14.60 16.63
N LEU A 514 26.75 13.64 17.43
CA LEU A 514 28.15 13.31 17.63
C LEU A 514 28.29 11.79 17.63
N GLU A 515 29.13 11.26 16.73
CA GLU A 515 29.33 9.81 16.62
C GLU A 515 30.82 9.45 16.58
N VAL A 516 31.16 8.25 17.04
CA VAL A 516 32.56 7.76 17.04
C VAL A 516 32.63 6.34 16.51
N ASP A 517 33.45 6.13 15.46
CA ASP A 517 33.61 4.81 14.85
C ASP A 517 34.58 3.89 15.60
N SER A 518 34.63 2.62 15.18
CA SER A 518 35.49 1.60 15.81
C SER A 518 36.99 1.92 15.78
N LYS A 519 37.43 2.85 14.91
CA LYS A 519 38.81 3.31 14.78
C LYS A 519 39.08 4.57 15.60
N GLY A 520 38.06 5.16 16.21
CA GLY A 520 38.12 6.40 16.99
C GLY A 520 38.07 7.65 16.11
N ASN A 521 37.62 7.56 14.86
CA ASN A 521 37.31 8.76 14.08
C ASN A 521 36.01 9.38 14.62
N ILE A 522 35.98 10.70 14.66
CA ILE A 522 34.91 11.49 15.28
C ILE A 522 34.09 12.14 14.17
N TYR A 523 32.78 11.96 14.23
CA TYR A 523 31.81 12.50 13.28
C TYR A 523 31.01 13.57 14.01
N VAL A 524 31.10 14.81 13.53
CA VAL A 524 30.42 15.95 14.16
C VAL A 524 29.54 16.63 13.12
N MET A 525 28.29 16.86 13.47
CA MET A 525 27.40 17.67 12.65
C MET A 525 27.66 19.18 12.87
N THR A 526 27.75 19.95 11.80
CA THR A 526 28.10 21.38 11.82
C THR A 526 26.86 22.28 11.82
N ALA A 527 27.06 23.60 12.03
CA ALA A 527 25.98 24.59 11.99
C ALA A 527 25.21 24.61 10.66
N ASP A 528 25.93 24.45 9.54
CA ASP A 528 25.33 24.32 8.21
C ASP A 528 24.73 22.94 7.94
N THR A 529 24.51 22.11 8.98
CA THR A 529 23.93 20.76 8.92
C THR A 529 24.72 19.78 8.04
N ASN A 530 26.03 20.01 7.88
CA ASN A 530 26.96 19.10 7.21
C ASN A 530 27.65 18.20 8.23
N ILE A 531 28.36 17.17 7.78
CA ILE A 531 29.07 16.24 8.67
C ILE A 531 30.57 16.40 8.45
N GLN A 532 31.31 16.72 9.51
CA GLN A 532 32.77 16.75 9.50
C GLN A 532 33.33 15.52 10.20
N ILE A 533 34.29 14.87 9.57
CA ILE A 533 34.95 13.66 10.07
C ILE A 533 36.38 14.03 10.45
N PHE A 534 36.76 13.69 11.68
CA PHE A 534 38.10 13.87 12.23
C PHE A 534 38.71 12.53 12.58
N ASP A 535 40.03 12.44 12.50
CA ASP A 535 40.73 11.29 13.05
C ASP A 535 40.75 11.35 14.59
N SER A 536 41.26 10.30 15.22
CA SER A 536 41.36 10.22 16.69
C SER A 536 42.29 11.27 17.31
N LYS A 537 42.98 12.09 16.51
CA LYS A 537 43.86 13.18 16.95
C LYS A 537 43.24 14.56 16.71
N GLY A 538 42.07 14.63 16.07
CA GLY A 538 41.37 15.87 15.76
C GLY A 538 41.72 16.51 14.42
N SER A 539 42.54 15.82 13.60
CA SER A 539 42.82 16.29 12.24
C SER A 539 41.65 15.97 11.31
N LYS A 540 41.23 16.98 10.54
CA LYS A 540 40.09 16.87 9.63
C LYS A 540 40.39 15.90 8.49
N ILE A 541 39.60 14.83 8.39
CA ILE A 541 39.68 13.85 7.31
C ILE A 541 38.84 14.31 6.12
N LYS A 542 37.59 14.72 6.38
CA LYS A 542 36.60 14.95 5.32
C LYS A 542 35.42 15.80 5.81
N THR A 543 34.76 16.48 4.87
CA THR A 543 33.42 17.05 5.07
C THR A 543 32.46 16.42 4.09
N ILE A 544 31.33 15.92 4.59
CA ILE A 544 30.22 15.41 3.81
C ILE A 544 29.13 16.49 3.76
N ASN A 545 28.92 17.07 2.59
CA ASN A 545 27.92 18.11 2.41
C ASN A 545 26.53 17.49 2.23
N LYS A 546 25.67 17.67 3.23
CA LYS A 546 24.32 17.11 3.30
C LYS A 546 23.38 18.16 3.90
N ASN A 547 23.14 19.24 3.17
CA ASN A 547 22.22 20.30 3.58
C ASN A 547 20.93 19.70 4.20
N GLY A 548 20.64 20.09 5.43
CA GLY A 548 19.52 19.69 6.27
C GLY A 548 19.67 18.33 6.97
N CYS A 549 20.88 17.88 7.33
CA CYS A 549 21.04 16.72 8.19
C CYS A 549 20.40 16.94 9.58
N LEU A 550 19.73 15.92 10.11
CA LEU A 550 19.00 15.93 11.39
C LEU A 550 19.56 14.94 12.41
N PHE A 551 20.06 13.79 11.96
CA PHE A 551 20.78 12.81 12.79
C PHE A 551 21.85 12.07 11.98
N ILE A 552 22.84 11.52 12.67
CA ILE A 552 23.80 10.55 12.16
C ILE A 552 23.84 9.34 13.09
N GLU A 553 24.10 8.16 12.54
CA GLU A 553 24.20 6.94 13.35
C GLU A 553 25.19 5.99 12.67
N LEU A 554 25.94 5.21 13.44
CA LEU A 554 26.89 4.23 12.91
C LEU A 554 26.41 2.79 13.11
N ASP A 555 26.59 1.95 12.08
CA ASP A 555 26.41 0.50 12.24
C ASP A 555 27.67 -0.22 12.72
N GLU A 556 27.55 -1.53 12.96
CA GLU A 556 28.65 -2.41 13.39
C GLU A 556 29.81 -2.54 12.39
N GLU A 557 29.62 -2.11 11.14
CA GLU A 557 30.64 -2.07 10.09
C GLU A 557 31.18 -0.65 9.85
N ASP A 558 30.87 0.29 10.75
CA ASP A 558 31.15 1.73 10.64
C ASP A 558 30.52 2.39 9.39
N ASN A 559 29.44 1.84 8.84
CA ASN A 559 28.67 2.55 7.82
C ASN A 559 27.84 3.66 8.48
N LEU A 560 27.75 4.78 7.79
CA LEU A 560 27.08 5.98 8.27
C LEU A 560 25.64 6.04 7.77
N TYR A 561 24.70 6.00 8.71
CA TYR A 561 23.33 6.42 8.49
C TYR A 561 23.22 7.93 8.61
N ILE A 562 22.42 8.52 7.73
CA ILE A 562 22.18 9.96 7.71
C ILE A 562 20.68 10.15 7.49
N GLY A 563 20.02 10.80 8.45
CA GLY A 563 18.66 11.30 8.29
C GLY A 563 18.67 12.80 8.12
N GLY A 564 17.79 13.33 7.27
CA GLY A 564 17.71 14.77 7.07
C GLY A 564 16.50 15.22 6.27
N PHE A 565 16.42 16.53 6.06
CA PHE A 565 15.43 17.19 5.24
C PHE A 565 16.11 18.06 4.18
N ASN A 566 15.90 17.71 2.91
CA ASN A 566 16.31 18.56 1.79
C ASN A 566 15.21 18.53 0.74
N LYS A 567 14.24 19.45 0.85
CA LYS A 567 12.96 19.50 0.14
C LYS A 567 12.00 18.37 0.52
N ASN A 568 12.53 17.18 0.81
CA ASN A 568 11.82 16.05 1.39
C ASN A 568 12.67 15.42 2.49
N TYR A 569 12.01 14.75 3.43
CA TYR A 569 12.70 13.91 4.41
C TYR A 569 13.36 12.73 3.71
N TYR A 570 14.57 12.41 4.17
CA TYR A 570 15.36 11.30 3.66
C TYR A 570 16.08 10.57 4.77
N VAL A 571 16.29 9.28 4.56
CA VAL A 571 17.20 8.44 5.35
C VAL A 571 18.08 7.68 4.37
N LEU A 572 19.39 7.70 4.58
CA LEU A 572 20.32 6.98 3.72
C LEU A 572 21.38 6.25 4.54
N LYS A 573 21.97 5.24 3.92
CA LYS A 573 23.15 4.54 4.42
C LYS A 573 24.28 4.71 3.42
N GLN A 574 25.45 5.14 3.88
CA GLN A 574 26.62 5.32 3.02
C GLN A 574 27.92 4.92 3.72
N SER A 575 28.93 4.57 2.92
CA SER A 575 30.28 4.41 3.45
C SER A 575 30.86 5.78 3.83
N PRO A 576 31.40 5.97 5.05
CA PRO A 576 31.78 7.30 5.55
C PRO A 576 32.89 7.98 4.74
N LEU A 577 33.88 7.22 4.26
CA LEU A 577 35.07 7.80 3.61
C LEU A 577 34.98 7.85 2.07
N ASN A 578 34.21 6.96 1.44
CA ASN A 578 34.20 6.76 -0.02
C ASN A 578 33.00 7.42 -0.74
N ASP A 579 32.12 8.14 -0.04
CA ASP A 579 30.85 8.74 -0.55
C ASP A 579 29.91 7.76 -1.27
N ASN A 580 30.14 6.46 -1.13
CA ASN A 580 29.31 5.45 -1.76
C ASN A 580 28.02 5.28 -0.97
N ILE A 581 26.91 5.79 -1.52
CA ILE A 581 25.56 5.57 -0.98
C ILE A 581 25.16 4.13 -1.25
N LEU A 582 25.01 3.34 -0.19
CA LEU A 582 24.56 1.94 -0.24
C LEU A 582 23.07 1.88 -0.60
N TRP A 583 22.27 2.71 0.06
CA TRP A 583 20.87 2.96 -0.28
C TRP A 583 20.41 4.31 0.27
N LYS A 584 19.32 4.83 -0.29
CA LYS A 584 18.68 6.08 0.13
C LYS A 584 17.17 5.93 -0.04
N ILE A 585 16.44 6.36 0.98
CA ILE A 585 14.98 6.48 0.97
C ILE A 585 14.65 7.97 1.02
N GLU A 586 13.75 8.41 0.13
CA GLU A 586 13.26 9.79 0.02
C GLU A 586 11.76 9.75 -0.22
N ASN A 587 11.05 10.79 0.22
CA ASN A 587 9.62 11.01 -0.02
C ASN A 587 8.71 9.91 0.57
N ASP A 588 9.15 9.26 1.64
CA ASP A 588 8.27 8.40 2.43
C ASP A 588 7.58 9.25 3.49
N SER A 589 6.25 9.24 3.50
CA SER A 589 5.44 10.03 4.43
C SER A 589 5.68 9.65 5.90
N LYS A 590 6.25 8.47 6.17
CA LYS A 590 6.58 8.04 7.53
C LYS A 590 7.71 8.90 8.14
N PHE A 591 8.58 9.49 7.32
CA PHE A 591 9.72 10.26 7.81
C PHE A 591 9.43 11.73 8.09
N VAL A 592 8.17 12.15 8.06
CA VAL A 592 7.82 13.53 8.42
C VAL A 592 8.24 13.79 9.86
N SER A 593 8.98 14.88 10.08
CA SER A 593 9.42 15.36 11.39
C SER A 593 10.28 14.38 12.19
N ILE A 594 11.29 13.78 11.55
CA ILE A 594 12.36 13.01 12.21
C ILE A 594 12.93 13.80 13.41
N LYS A 595 13.11 13.10 14.54
CA LYS A 595 13.67 13.63 15.79
C LYS A 595 15.01 13.02 16.17
N SER A 596 15.06 11.69 16.23
CA SER A 596 16.27 10.93 16.58
C SER A 596 16.23 9.59 15.85
N ALA A 597 17.36 8.90 15.82
CA ALA A 597 17.45 7.51 15.41
C ALA A 597 18.43 6.76 16.31
N ALA A 598 18.30 5.44 16.35
CA ALA A 598 19.27 4.57 16.99
C ALA A 598 19.40 3.25 16.23
N TYR A 599 20.60 2.70 16.16
CA TYR A 599 20.86 1.42 15.49
C TYR A 599 20.81 0.23 16.47
N SER A 600 19.96 -0.76 16.18
CA SER A 600 20.00 -2.03 16.90
C SER A 600 21.01 -2.99 16.26
N LYS A 601 22.00 -3.39 17.05
CA LYS A 601 23.01 -4.40 16.68
C LYS A 601 22.40 -5.80 16.52
N GLN A 602 21.34 -6.12 17.24
CA GLN A 602 20.74 -7.45 17.24
C GLN A 602 19.85 -7.68 16.01
N SER A 603 18.91 -6.76 15.73
CA SER A 603 18.07 -6.80 14.52
C SER A 603 18.74 -6.22 13.28
N LYS A 604 19.95 -5.65 13.41
CA LYS A 604 20.69 -5.01 12.32
C LYS A 604 19.86 -3.98 11.57
N SER A 605 19.09 -3.20 12.31
CA SER A 605 18.08 -2.31 11.76
C SER A 605 18.20 -0.93 12.41
N LEU A 606 17.95 0.10 11.61
CA LEU A 606 17.88 1.48 12.10
C LEU A 606 16.46 1.76 12.57
N TYR A 607 16.31 2.35 13.74
CA TYR A 607 15.03 2.80 14.25
C TYR A 607 15.02 4.31 14.24
N VAL A 608 14.12 4.90 13.47
CA VAL A 608 14.00 6.35 13.30
C VAL A 608 12.73 6.79 14.01
N ALA A 609 12.87 7.66 15.00
CA ALA A 609 11.74 8.29 15.66
C ALA A 609 11.33 9.59 14.95
N ASN A 610 10.03 9.75 14.79
CA ASN A 610 9.39 11.04 14.55
C ASN A 610 8.56 11.42 15.79
N PHE A 611 7.77 12.49 15.73
CA PHE A 611 6.95 12.94 16.87
C PHE A 611 6.07 11.85 17.47
N ASN A 612 5.50 10.97 16.63
CA ASN A 612 4.41 10.08 17.05
C ASN A 612 4.79 8.60 16.91
N ASN A 613 5.89 8.27 16.23
CA ASN A 613 6.21 6.91 15.84
C ASN A 613 7.70 6.62 15.92
N ILE A 614 8.02 5.34 16.16
CA ILE A 614 9.33 4.75 15.93
C ILE A 614 9.22 3.83 14.69
N ILE A 615 10.03 4.09 13.68
CA ILE A 615 10.01 3.42 12.39
C ILE A 615 11.25 2.53 12.28
N ASN A 616 11.05 1.24 12.05
CA ASN A 616 12.12 0.30 11.79
C ASN A 616 12.46 0.27 10.29
N ILE A 617 13.75 0.40 9.97
CA ILE A 617 14.32 0.30 8.63
C ILE A 617 15.33 -0.85 8.62
N SER A 618 15.13 -1.83 7.74
CA SER A 618 16.09 -2.94 7.57
C SER A 618 17.45 -2.44 7.09
N SER A 619 18.52 -3.18 7.42
CA SER A 619 19.90 -2.84 7.00
C SER A 619 20.09 -2.59 5.49
N ASP A 620 19.22 -3.18 4.64
CA ASP A 620 19.23 -3.03 3.18
C ASP A 620 18.31 -1.92 2.64
N GLY A 621 17.60 -1.21 3.52
CA GLY A 621 16.71 -0.10 3.20
C GLY A 621 15.43 -0.49 2.46
N LYS A 622 15.08 -1.79 2.40
CA LYS A 622 13.91 -2.27 1.64
C LYS A 622 12.64 -2.43 2.48
N SER A 623 12.78 -2.75 3.77
CA SER A 623 11.66 -2.91 4.68
C SER A 623 11.55 -1.68 5.57
N ILE A 624 10.41 -1.00 5.53
CA ILE A 624 10.14 0.21 6.32
C ILE A 624 8.80 0.02 7.01
N ASN A 625 8.84 -0.26 8.31
CA ASN A 625 7.65 -0.57 9.08
C ASN A 625 7.53 0.38 10.28
N THR A 626 6.35 0.92 10.51
CA THR A 626 6.04 1.55 11.80
C THR A 626 6.16 0.47 12.85
N HIS A 627 7.11 0.63 13.77
CA HIS A 627 7.44 -0.36 14.79
C HIS A 627 6.69 -0.07 16.09
N LEU A 628 6.57 1.20 16.46
CA LEU A 628 5.84 1.66 17.64
C LEU A 628 5.12 2.96 17.31
N ASN A 629 3.84 3.10 17.69
CA ASN A 629 3.16 4.39 17.73
C ASN A 629 3.15 4.88 19.18
N ILE A 630 3.94 5.91 19.46
CA ILE A 630 4.18 6.49 20.78
C ILE A 630 2.89 7.10 21.34
N ASP A 631 2.17 7.87 20.53
CA ASP A 631 0.92 8.54 20.95
C ASP A 631 -0.15 7.55 21.40
N SER A 632 -0.17 6.37 20.78
CA SER A 632 -1.15 5.31 21.09
C SER A 632 -0.82 4.55 22.38
N MET A 633 0.39 4.71 22.94
CA MET A 633 0.90 3.89 24.04
C MET A 633 1.32 4.70 25.27
N VAL A 634 1.65 5.98 25.12
CA VAL A 634 2.02 6.87 26.21
C VAL A 634 0.76 7.59 26.72
N ASP A 635 0.34 7.29 27.96
CA ASP A 635 -0.74 8.01 28.66
C ASP A 635 -0.24 9.39 29.17
N ASN A 636 0.38 10.20 28.30
CA ASN A 636 0.76 11.59 28.58
C ASN A 636 0.54 12.45 27.32
N GLU A 637 -0.33 13.44 27.42
CA GLU A 637 -0.82 14.20 26.27
C GLU A 637 0.17 15.24 25.74
N SER A 638 1.19 15.57 26.51
CA SER A 638 2.17 16.61 26.26
C SER A 638 3.57 16.06 25.99
N PHE A 639 3.71 14.74 25.80
CA PHE A 639 5.00 14.10 25.55
C PHE A 639 5.63 14.55 24.22
N ILE A 640 6.79 15.19 24.31
CA ILE A 640 7.67 15.54 23.19
C ILE A 640 8.84 14.58 23.19
N PHE A 641 8.92 13.73 22.17
CA PHE A 641 10.03 12.80 21.99
C PHE A 641 11.37 13.52 21.84
N GLU A 642 12.38 13.11 22.62
CA GLU A 642 13.75 13.60 22.51
C GLU A 642 14.68 12.55 21.89
N ASP A 643 14.76 11.35 22.47
CA ASP A 643 15.77 10.36 22.07
C ASP A 643 15.36 8.91 22.36
N LEU A 644 16.05 7.93 21.74
CA LEU A 644 15.89 6.50 22.02
C LEU A 644 17.21 5.74 22.07
N THR A 645 17.18 4.59 22.75
CA THR A 645 18.24 3.59 22.69
C THR A 645 17.71 2.17 22.94
N PHE A 646 18.59 1.18 22.92
CA PHE A 646 18.25 -0.23 23.08
C PHE A 646 19.07 -0.88 24.20
N ASP A 647 18.46 -1.80 24.95
CA ASP A 647 19.22 -2.76 25.75
C ASP A 647 19.66 -3.99 24.94
N SER A 648 20.41 -4.88 25.59
CA SER A 648 20.86 -6.15 25.00
C SER A 648 19.75 -7.14 24.66
N ASN A 649 18.49 -6.88 25.07
CA ASN A 649 17.32 -7.70 24.78
C ASN A 649 16.42 -7.06 23.70
N GLU A 650 16.86 -5.97 23.06
CA GLU A 650 16.07 -5.12 22.14
C GLU A 650 14.83 -4.48 22.79
N ASN A 651 14.80 -4.25 24.10
CA ASN A 651 13.80 -3.34 24.64
C ASN A 651 14.17 -1.91 24.25
N ILE A 652 13.17 -1.15 23.82
CA ILE A 652 13.36 0.24 23.39
C ILE A 652 13.20 1.11 24.63
N TYR A 653 14.22 1.89 24.94
CA TYR A 653 14.13 2.95 25.93
C TYR A 653 14.04 4.25 25.18
N PHE A 654 13.11 5.11 25.56
CA PHE A 654 12.98 6.41 24.93
C PHE A 654 12.62 7.46 25.97
N CYS A 655 13.14 8.66 25.77
CA CYS A 655 12.91 9.79 26.64
C CYS A 655 12.24 10.94 25.89
N GLY A 656 11.61 11.80 26.68
CA GLY A 656 10.99 13.02 26.18
C GLY A 656 10.70 13.99 27.29
N LEU A 657 10.16 15.14 26.90
CA LEU A 657 9.70 16.18 27.81
C LEU A 657 8.19 16.24 27.80
N ASP A 658 7.58 16.41 28.96
CA ASP A 658 6.21 16.84 29.07
C ASP A 658 6.15 18.36 28.79
N SER A 659 5.46 18.76 27.73
CA SER A 659 5.35 20.17 27.32
C SER A 659 4.57 21.05 28.29
N THR A 660 3.79 20.49 29.22
CA THR A 660 2.95 21.27 30.14
C THR A 660 3.69 21.67 31.41
N ASN A 661 4.45 20.74 31.99
CA ASN A 661 5.16 20.95 33.25
C ASN A 661 6.69 20.93 33.08
N TYR A 662 7.19 20.71 31.86
CA TYR A 662 8.60 20.57 31.50
C TYR A 662 9.33 19.45 32.26
N GLU A 663 8.59 18.45 32.75
CA GLU A 663 9.15 17.28 33.41
C GLU A 663 9.72 16.29 32.38
N SER A 664 10.82 15.65 32.75
CA SER A 664 11.40 14.58 31.96
C SER A 664 10.71 13.25 32.15
N LEU A 665 10.41 12.60 31.04
CA LEU A 665 9.71 11.34 31.00
C LEU A 665 10.61 10.29 30.34
N LEU A 666 10.76 9.15 31.00
CA LEU A 666 11.48 7.99 30.50
C LEU A 666 10.51 6.82 30.38
N TYR A 667 10.54 6.15 29.25
CA TYR A 667 9.70 4.99 28.97
C TYR A 667 10.53 3.82 28.50
N LYS A 668 10.00 2.62 28.75
CA LYS A 668 10.52 1.37 28.22
C LYS A 668 9.43 0.61 27.49
N ALA A 669 9.64 0.34 26.22
CA ALA A 669 8.82 -0.56 25.42
C ALA A 669 9.46 -1.95 25.44
N ASN A 670 8.85 -2.89 26.18
CA ASN A 670 9.31 -4.27 26.21
C ASN A 670 8.91 -4.98 24.92
N THR A 671 9.86 -5.62 24.25
CA THR A 671 9.65 -6.42 23.03
C THR A 671 9.24 -7.85 23.37
N ASN A 672 8.24 -8.01 24.23
CA ASN A 672 7.69 -9.33 24.51
C ASN A 672 7.03 -9.88 23.24
N LYS A 673 7.75 -10.71 22.49
CA LYS A 673 7.16 -11.59 21.48
C LYS A 673 6.23 -12.54 22.21
N ILE A 674 4.96 -12.17 22.33
CA ILE A 674 3.95 -13.08 22.86
C ILE A 674 3.80 -14.17 21.80
N ASN A 675 4.43 -15.32 22.04
CA ASN A 675 4.01 -16.58 21.43
C ASN A 675 2.69 -16.94 22.09
N VAL A 676 1.61 -16.30 21.63
CA VAL A 676 0.29 -16.58 22.18
C VAL A 676 -0.04 -18.03 21.81
N ASP A 677 -0.27 -18.87 22.83
CA ASP A 677 -0.54 -20.29 22.63
C ASP A 677 -1.82 -20.46 21.80
N SER A 678 -1.63 -20.86 20.53
CA SER A 678 -2.57 -20.68 19.41
C SER A 678 -3.93 -21.40 19.52
N THR A 679 -4.22 -22.07 20.64
CA THR A 679 -5.34 -23.01 20.72
C THR A 679 -6.68 -22.41 21.17
N ASN A 680 -6.70 -21.22 21.80
CA ASN A 680 -7.93 -20.59 22.32
C ASN A 680 -8.11 -19.09 22.01
N ILE A 681 -7.22 -18.48 21.23
CA ILE A 681 -7.30 -17.05 20.94
C ILE A 681 -8.29 -16.79 19.81
N LYS A 682 -9.14 -15.79 20.00
CA LYS A 682 -10.06 -15.33 18.97
C LYS A 682 -9.41 -14.20 18.18
N THR A 683 -9.38 -14.31 16.86
CA THR A 683 -8.80 -13.27 16.00
C THR A 683 -9.90 -12.54 15.26
N ILE A 684 -10.01 -11.23 15.47
CA ILE A 684 -10.89 -10.33 14.72
C ILE A 684 -10.02 -9.60 13.70
N THR A 685 -10.50 -9.44 12.48
CA THR A 685 -9.85 -8.65 11.45
C THR A 685 -10.63 -7.36 11.19
N ILE A 686 -9.95 -6.22 11.20
CA ILE A 686 -10.51 -4.92 10.82
C ILE A 686 -9.94 -4.52 9.47
N THR A 687 -10.81 -4.29 8.48
CA THR A 687 -10.39 -3.77 7.18
C THR A 687 -10.52 -2.26 7.16
N VAL A 688 -9.41 -1.57 6.89
CA VAL A 688 -9.35 -0.10 6.86
C VAL A 688 -8.76 0.41 5.56
N GLY A 689 -9.27 1.54 5.08
CA GLY A 689 -8.64 2.28 3.99
C GLY A 689 -7.31 2.86 4.45
N TYR A 690 -7.26 3.39 5.67
CA TYR A 690 -6.08 3.93 6.32
C TYR A 690 -6.15 3.65 7.82
N LEU A 691 -5.05 3.22 8.43
CA LEU A 691 -4.96 3.01 9.87
C LEU A 691 -4.63 4.32 10.57
N ASP A 692 -5.58 4.88 11.32
CA ASP A 692 -5.40 6.09 12.11
C ASP A 692 -4.97 5.79 13.56
N SER A 693 -4.39 6.80 14.23
CA SER A 693 -3.87 6.68 15.60
C SER A 693 -4.96 6.36 16.62
N VAL A 694 -6.22 6.76 16.37
CA VAL A 694 -7.35 6.49 17.27
C VAL A 694 -7.68 5.00 17.28
N LEU A 695 -7.72 4.38 16.10
CA LEU A 695 -7.95 2.94 15.98
C LEU A 695 -6.78 2.14 16.55
N GLU A 696 -5.54 2.57 16.35
CA GLU A 696 -4.37 1.92 16.97
C GLU A 696 -4.43 1.98 18.51
N TYR A 697 -4.74 3.17 19.07
CA TYR A 697 -4.96 3.35 20.50
C TYR A 697 -6.05 2.40 21.03
N ALA A 698 -7.20 2.38 20.36
CA ALA A 698 -8.32 1.53 20.75
C ALA A 698 -7.97 0.04 20.68
N ILE A 699 -7.25 -0.41 19.65
CA ILE A 699 -6.81 -1.80 19.53
C ILE A 699 -5.89 -2.16 20.70
N ASN A 700 -4.89 -1.32 20.99
CA ASN A 700 -3.93 -1.58 22.06
C ASN A 700 -4.60 -1.68 23.43
N LYS A 701 -5.48 -0.72 23.77
CA LYS A 701 -6.24 -0.74 25.03
C LYS A 701 -7.18 -1.93 25.11
N PHE A 702 -7.91 -2.25 24.03
CA PHE A 702 -8.82 -3.39 24.01
C PHE A 702 -8.10 -4.72 24.18
N GLU A 703 -7.01 -4.97 23.46
CA GLU A 703 -6.22 -6.21 23.60
C GLU A 703 -5.53 -6.34 24.97
N ASN A 704 -5.33 -5.23 25.69
CA ASN A 704 -4.86 -5.26 27.08
C ASN A 704 -5.97 -5.68 28.04
N GLN A 705 -7.20 -5.23 27.81
CA GLN A 705 -8.38 -5.59 28.60
C GLN A 705 -8.91 -7.00 28.25
N HIS A 706 -8.66 -7.48 27.03
CA HIS A 706 -9.14 -8.75 26.47
C HIS A 706 -7.98 -9.60 25.92
N PRO A 707 -7.16 -10.22 26.78
CA PRO A 707 -5.99 -10.99 26.34
C PRO A 707 -6.33 -12.27 25.54
N ASP A 708 -7.60 -12.70 25.53
CA ASP A 708 -8.12 -13.80 24.71
C ASP A 708 -8.51 -13.39 23.29
N VAL A 709 -8.45 -12.09 22.96
CA VAL A 709 -8.76 -11.53 21.65
C VAL A 709 -7.52 -10.88 21.04
N ILE A 710 -7.27 -11.16 19.76
CA ILE A 710 -6.30 -10.45 18.93
C ILE A 710 -7.04 -9.75 17.81
N ILE A 711 -6.72 -8.48 17.59
CA ILE A 711 -7.20 -7.67 16.48
C ILE A 711 -6.09 -7.55 15.45
N ASN A 712 -6.36 -8.09 14.26
CA ASN A 712 -5.56 -7.93 13.07
C ASN A 712 -6.10 -6.77 12.22
N VAL A 713 -5.24 -5.94 11.64
CA VAL A 713 -5.67 -4.83 10.76
C VAL A 713 -5.21 -5.11 9.34
N GLU A 714 -6.16 -5.13 8.41
CA GLU A 714 -5.90 -5.09 6.98
C GLU A 714 -5.93 -3.63 6.51
N ASN A 715 -4.76 -2.97 6.58
CA ASN A 715 -4.57 -1.61 6.09
C ASN A 715 -4.20 -1.60 4.60
N TYR A 716 -4.85 -0.73 3.83
CA TYR A 716 -4.64 -0.57 2.39
C TYR A 716 -3.89 0.71 2.00
N ASP A 717 -3.54 1.58 2.95
CA ASP A 717 -2.86 2.87 2.74
C ASP A 717 -3.48 3.68 1.60
N ALA A 718 -4.82 3.71 1.61
CA ALA A 718 -5.65 4.22 0.54
C ALA A 718 -5.80 5.76 0.54
N VAL A 719 -5.27 6.42 1.58
CA VAL A 719 -5.28 7.89 1.73
C VAL A 719 -3.91 8.44 1.32
N SER A 720 -3.91 9.55 0.57
CA SER A 720 -2.72 10.35 0.29
C SER A 720 -2.83 11.66 1.05
N PHE A 721 -1.86 11.96 1.91
CA PHE A 721 -1.82 13.23 2.63
C PHE A 721 -1.30 14.33 1.71
N VAL A 722 -2.02 15.46 1.68
CA VAL A 722 -1.56 16.67 1.01
C VAL A 722 -0.67 17.43 2.00
N ASN A 723 0.64 17.47 1.77
CA ASN A 723 1.57 18.26 2.57
C ASN A 723 1.38 19.76 2.31
N THR A 724 1.56 20.59 3.34
CA THR A 724 1.40 22.06 3.30
C THR A 724 2.36 22.75 2.33
N ASP A 725 3.42 22.07 1.92
CA ASP A 725 4.54 22.61 1.14
C ASP A 725 4.37 22.39 -0.36
N MET A 726 3.29 21.70 -0.75
CA MET A 726 3.03 21.37 -2.14
C MET A 726 2.56 22.59 -2.90
N THR A 727 3.08 22.76 -4.11
CA THR A 727 2.49 23.69 -5.07
C THR A 727 1.05 23.25 -5.39
N TYR A 728 0.21 24.20 -5.83
CA TYR A 728 -1.16 23.90 -6.22
C TYR A 728 -1.28 22.77 -7.27
N GLU A 729 -0.32 22.63 -8.18
CA GLU A 729 -0.30 21.50 -9.13
C GLU A 729 0.10 20.16 -8.49
N GLU A 730 0.93 20.18 -7.47
CA GLU A 730 1.34 18.98 -6.71
C GLU A 730 0.22 18.52 -5.78
N SER A 731 -0.50 19.45 -5.15
CA SER A 731 -1.68 19.12 -4.34
C SER A 731 -2.79 18.50 -5.19
N LEU A 732 -3.08 19.05 -6.37
CA LEU A 732 -4.04 18.47 -7.33
C LEU A 732 -3.65 17.05 -7.75
N LYS A 733 -2.36 16.78 -7.97
CA LYS A 733 -1.88 15.43 -8.34
C LYS A 733 -1.96 14.46 -7.17
N ALA A 734 -1.58 14.90 -5.97
CA ALA A 734 -1.69 14.09 -4.76
C ALA A 734 -3.15 13.73 -4.48
N GLU A 735 -4.07 14.66 -4.76
CA GLU A 735 -5.51 14.45 -4.69
C GLU A 735 -5.96 13.39 -5.71
N GLU A 736 -5.59 13.53 -7.00
CA GLU A 736 -5.88 12.52 -8.04
C GLU A 736 -5.32 11.13 -7.70
N GLU A 737 -4.10 11.05 -7.16
CA GLU A 737 -3.49 9.80 -6.71
C GLU A 737 -4.21 9.20 -5.50
N GLY A 738 -4.60 10.03 -4.53
CA GLY A 738 -5.42 9.64 -3.38
C GLY A 738 -6.76 9.03 -3.84
N PHE A 739 -7.49 9.74 -4.71
CA PHE A 739 -8.72 9.25 -5.32
C PHE A 739 -8.54 7.88 -5.98
N LYS A 740 -7.43 7.68 -6.69
CA LYS A 740 -7.14 6.41 -7.35
C LYS A 740 -6.87 5.29 -6.35
N LYS A 741 -6.07 5.52 -5.31
CA LYS A 741 -5.78 4.52 -4.27
C LYS A 741 -7.06 4.10 -3.54
N GLU A 742 -7.89 5.07 -3.19
CA GLU A 742 -9.17 4.84 -2.55
C GLU A 742 -10.15 4.07 -3.43
N TYR A 743 -10.19 4.37 -4.73
CA TYR A 743 -10.95 3.59 -5.70
C TYR A 743 -10.47 2.14 -5.79
N ASP A 744 -9.15 1.93 -5.89
CA ASP A 744 -8.56 0.59 -5.95
C ASP A 744 -8.83 -0.21 -4.65
N PHE A 745 -8.81 0.46 -3.50
CA PHE A 745 -9.24 -0.11 -2.21
C PHE A 745 -10.71 -0.56 -2.25
N ILE A 746 -11.63 0.32 -2.68
CA ILE A 746 -13.06 -0.01 -2.79
C ILE A 746 -13.28 -1.23 -3.71
N GLN A 747 -12.57 -1.34 -4.83
CA GLN A 747 -12.69 -2.48 -5.75
C GLN A 747 -12.21 -3.80 -5.12
N LYS A 748 -11.11 -3.76 -4.37
CA LYS A 748 -10.62 -4.92 -3.62
C LYS A 748 -11.59 -5.33 -2.51
N LEU A 749 -12.05 -4.36 -1.72
CA LEU A 749 -13.03 -4.58 -0.65
C LEU A 749 -14.33 -5.16 -1.19
N ASN A 750 -14.86 -4.62 -2.30
CA ASN A 750 -16.04 -5.17 -2.98
C ASN A 750 -15.88 -6.67 -3.29
N THR A 751 -14.73 -7.07 -3.83
CA THR A 751 -14.45 -8.47 -4.18
C THR A 751 -14.37 -9.35 -2.93
N GLN A 752 -13.70 -8.87 -1.87
CA GLN A 752 -13.59 -9.61 -0.60
C GLN A 752 -14.94 -9.77 0.08
N MET A 753 -15.74 -8.71 0.16
CA MET A 753 -17.07 -8.72 0.75
C MET A 753 -18.01 -9.68 0.02
N LEU A 754 -18.03 -9.67 -1.32
CA LEU A 754 -18.85 -10.58 -2.12
C LEU A 754 -18.41 -12.05 -2.03
N THR A 755 -17.13 -12.31 -1.76
CA THR A 755 -16.58 -13.67 -1.62
C THR A 755 -16.58 -14.18 -0.18
N GLY A 756 -17.11 -13.40 0.77
CA GLY A 756 -17.14 -13.75 2.20
C GLY A 756 -15.76 -13.73 2.87
N LYS A 757 -14.79 -13.01 2.28
CA LYS A 757 -13.41 -12.88 2.75
C LYS A 757 -13.08 -11.48 3.31
N GLY A 758 -14.05 -10.57 3.41
CA GLY A 758 -13.82 -9.27 4.04
C GLY A 758 -13.55 -9.41 5.54
N GLY A 759 -12.89 -8.42 6.13
CA GLY A 759 -12.68 -8.34 7.58
C GLY A 759 -13.98 -8.44 8.37
N ASP A 760 -13.87 -8.76 9.66
CA ASP A 760 -14.99 -8.88 10.59
C ASP A 760 -15.63 -7.50 10.86
N ILE A 761 -14.78 -6.46 10.97
CA ILE A 761 -15.18 -5.05 11.07
C ILE A 761 -14.60 -4.29 9.88
N ILE A 762 -15.34 -3.30 9.39
CA ILE A 762 -14.94 -2.48 8.24
C ILE A 762 -15.09 -1.01 8.62
N GLN A 763 -14.04 -0.22 8.38
CA GLN A 763 -14.15 1.24 8.44
C GLN A 763 -14.81 1.73 7.15
N VAL A 764 -15.91 2.45 7.29
CA VAL A 764 -16.84 2.74 6.19
C VAL A 764 -16.94 4.23 5.81
N SER A 765 -16.17 5.12 6.44
CA SER A 765 -16.31 6.58 6.29
C SER A 765 -16.29 7.10 4.85
N SER A 766 -15.52 6.45 3.97
CA SER A 766 -15.30 6.90 2.59
C SER A 766 -15.74 5.90 1.52
N ILE A 767 -16.42 4.84 1.92
CA ILE A 767 -16.89 3.77 1.01
C ILE A 767 -18.43 3.75 0.94
N PRO A 768 -19.01 3.33 -0.19
CA PRO A 768 -20.45 3.38 -0.40
C PRO A 768 -21.18 2.27 0.38
N TYR A 769 -21.25 2.40 1.72
CA TYR A 769 -21.70 1.32 2.60
C TYR A 769 -23.13 0.86 2.34
N ARG A 770 -24.00 1.75 1.83
CA ARG A 770 -25.37 1.42 1.43
C ARG A 770 -25.43 0.34 0.35
N LYS A 771 -24.41 0.23 -0.53
CA LYS A 771 -24.31 -0.87 -1.51
C LYS A 771 -24.04 -2.22 -0.84
N TYR A 772 -23.31 -2.24 0.27
CA TYR A 772 -23.11 -3.45 1.07
C TYR A 772 -24.36 -3.79 1.89
N ALA A 773 -25.03 -2.79 2.44
CA ALA A 773 -26.31 -2.94 3.14
C ALA A 773 -27.40 -3.55 2.22
N ASP A 774 -27.57 -3.03 1.01
CA ASP A 774 -28.53 -3.55 0.00
C ASP A 774 -28.28 -5.04 -0.34
N LYS A 775 -27.02 -5.49 -0.24
CA LYS A 775 -26.62 -6.88 -0.48
C LYS A 775 -26.64 -7.75 0.78
N GLY A 776 -27.06 -7.21 1.93
CA GLY A 776 -27.08 -7.92 3.21
C GLY A 776 -25.70 -8.28 3.75
N LEU A 777 -24.67 -7.50 3.39
CA LEU A 777 -23.26 -7.77 3.74
C LEU A 777 -22.82 -7.10 5.04
N LEU A 778 -23.67 -6.27 5.65
CA LEU A 778 -23.44 -5.64 6.96
C LEU A 778 -24.53 -6.06 7.94
N LEU A 779 -24.19 -6.19 9.22
CA LEU A 779 -25.15 -6.46 10.31
C LEU A 779 -25.97 -5.22 10.66
N ASP A 780 -27.16 -5.47 11.22
CA ASP A 780 -27.99 -4.42 11.83
C ASP A 780 -27.51 -4.15 13.27
N LEU A 781 -26.81 -3.04 13.45
CA LEU A 781 -26.28 -2.60 14.73
C LEU A 781 -27.39 -2.13 15.67
N LYS A 782 -28.53 -1.65 15.16
CA LYS A 782 -29.70 -1.27 15.98
C LYS A 782 -30.25 -2.50 16.70
N GLU A 783 -30.28 -3.64 16.01
CA GLU A 783 -30.66 -4.93 16.59
C GLU A 783 -29.68 -5.37 17.68
N LEU A 784 -28.37 -5.29 17.43
CA LEU A 784 -27.33 -5.64 18.42
C LEU A 784 -27.43 -4.77 19.68
N MET A 785 -27.53 -3.45 19.51
CA MET A 785 -27.74 -2.50 20.62
C MET A 785 -29.00 -2.78 21.42
N SER A 786 -30.06 -3.32 20.80
CA SER A 786 -31.31 -3.65 21.50
C SER A 786 -31.25 -4.95 22.29
N LYS A 787 -30.40 -5.89 21.86
CA LYS A 787 -30.23 -7.21 22.48
C LYS A 787 -29.21 -7.20 23.62
N ASP A 788 -28.29 -6.25 23.58
CA ASP A 788 -27.25 -6.11 24.59
C ASP A 788 -27.69 -5.19 25.74
N ALA A 789 -27.95 -5.80 26.89
CA ALA A 789 -28.36 -5.06 28.09
C ALA A 789 -27.24 -4.19 28.68
N SER A 790 -25.97 -4.42 28.34
CA SER A 790 -24.85 -3.60 28.82
C SER A 790 -24.68 -2.32 28.02
N PHE A 791 -25.33 -2.18 26.86
CA PHE A 791 -25.20 -1.00 26.01
C PHE A 791 -26.21 0.08 26.42
N ASP A 792 -25.75 1.11 27.11
CA ASP A 792 -26.60 2.24 27.50
C ASP A 792 -26.69 3.29 26.40
N LYS A 793 -27.81 3.27 25.66
CA LYS A 793 -28.11 4.25 24.60
C LYS A 793 -28.17 5.70 25.11
N ASN A 794 -28.42 5.93 26.40
CA ASN A 794 -28.56 7.29 26.95
C ASN A 794 -27.24 8.06 26.97
N LEU A 795 -26.11 7.36 26.94
CA LEU A 795 -24.78 7.94 26.84
C LEU A 795 -24.50 8.59 25.47
N TYR A 796 -25.37 8.36 24.49
CA TYR A 796 -25.18 8.79 23.11
C TYR A 796 -26.29 9.74 22.62
N TYR A 797 -25.99 10.49 21.57
CA TYR A 797 -26.98 11.28 20.82
C TYR A 797 -27.78 10.37 19.87
N THR A 798 -28.97 9.93 20.29
CA THR A 798 -29.78 8.96 19.52
C THR A 798 -30.26 9.52 18.18
N ASN A 799 -30.49 10.84 18.09
CA ASN A 799 -30.85 11.51 16.85
C ASN A 799 -29.80 11.33 15.74
N ILE A 800 -28.52 11.15 16.11
CA ILE A 800 -27.45 10.84 15.16
C ILE A 800 -27.62 9.44 14.59
N PHE A 801 -27.95 8.44 15.43
CA PHE A 801 -28.24 7.09 14.97
C PHE A 801 -29.48 7.05 14.09
N ASP A 802 -30.55 7.72 14.49
CA ASP A 802 -31.81 7.79 13.75
C ASP A 802 -31.60 8.42 12.35
N ALA A 803 -30.79 9.49 12.28
CA ALA A 803 -30.45 10.16 11.01
C ALA A 803 -29.57 9.32 10.07
N MET A 804 -28.92 8.28 10.59
CA MET A 804 -28.06 7.37 9.82
C MET A 804 -28.76 6.07 9.42
N GLU A 805 -30.02 5.89 9.81
CA GLU A 805 -30.79 4.72 9.40
C GLU A 805 -30.97 4.67 7.89
N TYR A 806 -30.97 3.45 7.36
CA TYR A 806 -31.19 3.16 5.95
C TYR A 806 -32.07 1.93 5.84
N LYS A 807 -33.28 2.06 5.28
CA LYS A 807 -34.31 1.01 5.24
C LYS A 807 -34.62 0.44 6.63
N ASP A 808 -34.93 1.33 7.57
CA ASP A 808 -35.29 1.05 8.98
C ASP A 808 -34.22 0.33 9.82
N LYS A 809 -32.96 0.31 9.36
CA LYS A 809 -31.83 -0.39 10.00
C LYS A 809 -30.61 0.51 10.14
N LEU A 810 -29.77 0.23 11.13
CA LEU A 810 -28.51 0.94 11.35
C LEU A 810 -27.33 0.02 11.01
N TYR A 811 -26.65 0.27 9.89
CA TYR A 811 -25.55 -0.60 9.44
C TYR A 811 -24.17 -0.15 9.93
N THR A 812 -24.07 1.10 10.38
CA THR A 812 -22.80 1.76 10.68
C THR A 812 -22.96 2.74 11.82
N VAL A 813 -21.93 2.90 12.66
CA VAL A 813 -21.89 3.91 13.72
C VAL A 813 -20.65 4.80 13.57
N PRO A 814 -20.76 6.12 13.76
CA PRO A 814 -19.61 7.02 13.76
C PRO A 814 -19.02 7.17 15.16
N LEU A 815 -17.75 7.58 15.26
CA LEU A 815 -17.19 8.04 16.54
C LEU A 815 -17.41 9.54 16.73
N THR A 816 -17.34 10.31 15.64
CA THR A 816 -17.49 11.76 15.67
C THR A 816 -18.36 12.28 14.54
N ILE A 817 -18.88 13.49 14.76
CA ILE A 817 -19.65 14.25 13.78
C ILE A 817 -19.05 15.64 13.59
N TYR A 818 -19.32 16.22 12.43
CA TYR A 818 -18.92 17.57 12.05
C TYR A 818 -20.17 18.33 11.58
N TYR A 819 -20.28 19.58 11.99
CA TYR A 819 -21.39 20.45 11.58
C TYR A 819 -20.88 21.62 10.74
N SER A 820 -21.36 21.75 9.51
CA SER A 820 -20.94 22.81 8.60
C SER A 820 -21.87 24.01 8.64
N ALA A 821 -21.31 25.20 8.74
CA ALA A 821 -22.02 26.47 8.90
C ALA A 821 -21.17 27.64 8.40
N PHE A 822 -21.75 28.83 8.29
CA PHE A 822 -21.02 30.07 8.05
C PHE A 822 -20.64 30.72 9.38
N LEU A 823 -19.39 31.10 9.53
CA LEU A 823 -18.97 32.10 10.51
C LEU A 823 -19.11 33.48 9.88
N ALA A 824 -19.66 34.43 10.61
CA ALA A 824 -19.96 35.76 10.08
C ALA A 824 -19.44 36.90 10.96
N ASN A 825 -19.00 37.98 10.33
CA ASN A 825 -18.59 39.21 11.00
C ASN A 825 -19.82 39.94 11.57
N GLU A 826 -20.13 39.69 12.84
CA GLU A 826 -21.34 40.17 13.49
C GLU A 826 -21.29 41.69 13.73
N ASP A 827 -20.11 42.24 14.05
CA ASP A 827 -19.93 43.68 14.20
C ASP A 827 -20.25 44.43 12.89
N PHE A 828 -19.79 43.91 11.75
CA PHE A 828 -20.07 44.50 10.45
C PHE A 828 -21.57 44.45 10.10
N LEU A 829 -22.21 43.30 10.32
CA LEU A 829 -23.64 43.12 10.06
C LEU A 829 -24.48 44.07 10.93
N ASN A 830 -24.17 44.15 12.23
CA ASN A 830 -24.86 45.04 13.16
C ASN A 830 -24.63 46.53 12.84
N LYS A 831 -23.40 46.93 12.54
CA LYS A 831 -23.05 48.32 12.17
C LYS A 831 -23.85 48.81 10.96
N HIS A 832 -24.07 47.94 9.99
CA HIS A 832 -24.83 48.26 8.77
C HIS A 832 -26.31 47.85 8.85
N SER A 833 -26.78 47.43 10.03
CA SER A 833 -28.18 47.04 10.27
C SER A 833 -28.69 45.93 9.34
N PHE A 834 -27.81 45.03 8.90
CA PHE A 834 -28.19 43.83 8.17
C PHE A 834 -28.78 42.82 9.14
N LYS A 835 -30.07 42.49 8.98
CA LYS A 835 -30.75 41.44 9.72
C LYS A 835 -30.85 40.19 8.85
N ILE A 836 -30.40 39.07 9.37
CA ILE A 836 -30.48 37.75 8.73
C ILE A 836 -31.42 36.89 9.57
N ASP A 837 -32.43 36.30 8.94
CA ASP A 837 -33.29 35.29 9.54
C ASP A 837 -32.69 33.91 9.24
N ASP A 838 -31.74 33.49 10.08
CA ASP A 838 -30.99 32.24 9.87
C ASP A 838 -31.86 30.99 9.86
N ASP A 839 -33.01 31.04 10.51
CA ASP A 839 -33.93 29.90 10.59
C ASP A 839 -34.71 29.70 9.29
N ASN A 840 -34.83 30.72 8.44
CA ASN A 840 -35.69 30.66 7.24
C ASN A 840 -35.06 31.19 5.94
N TRP A 841 -33.81 31.66 5.96
CA TRP A 841 -33.20 32.23 4.77
C TRP A 841 -32.94 31.19 3.68
N THR A 842 -33.30 31.56 2.45
CA THR A 842 -33.09 30.73 1.25
C THR A 842 -31.78 31.07 0.55
N TRP A 843 -31.36 30.26 -0.44
CA TRP A 843 -30.21 30.61 -1.28
C TRP A 843 -30.36 31.96 -1.99
N LYS A 844 -31.59 32.38 -2.29
CA LYS A 844 -31.85 33.69 -2.88
C LYS A 844 -31.64 34.80 -1.85
N ASP A 845 -32.12 34.62 -0.63
CA ASP A 845 -31.90 35.59 0.44
C ASP A 845 -30.40 35.71 0.74
N PHE A 846 -29.68 34.58 0.73
CA PHE A 846 -28.23 34.56 0.84
C PHE A 846 -27.55 35.36 -0.28
N LEU A 847 -27.89 35.12 -1.55
CA LEU A 847 -27.39 35.92 -2.69
C LEU A 847 -27.69 37.42 -2.52
N ASP A 848 -28.90 37.77 -2.08
CA ASP A 848 -29.31 39.15 -1.87
C ASP A 848 -28.56 39.81 -0.71
N VAL A 849 -28.27 39.07 0.36
CA VAL A 849 -27.39 39.51 1.46
C VAL A 849 -25.96 39.66 0.94
N SER A 850 -25.39 38.67 0.28
CA SER A 850 -24.04 38.70 -0.30
C SER A 850 -23.82 39.92 -1.20
N ARG A 851 -24.80 40.25 -2.04
CA ARG A 851 -24.78 41.46 -2.88
C ARG A 851 -24.74 42.74 -2.06
N LYS A 852 -25.50 42.83 -0.97
CA LYS A 852 -25.60 44.04 -0.14
C LYS A 852 -24.36 44.24 0.73
N VAL A 853 -23.77 43.15 1.22
CA VAL A 853 -22.62 43.21 2.12
C VAL A 853 -21.30 43.37 1.37
N THR A 854 -21.28 43.05 0.07
CA THR A 854 -20.13 43.31 -0.80
C THR A 854 -20.17 44.77 -1.24
N MET A 855 -19.24 45.59 -0.75
CA MET A 855 -19.29 47.03 -0.97
C MET A 855 -17.90 47.69 -0.98
N ASP A 856 -17.81 48.74 -1.81
CA ASP A 856 -16.76 49.74 -1.86
C ASP A 856 -17.11 50.86 -0.87
N ILE A 857 -16.47 50.85 0.30
CA ILE A 857 -16.75 51.73 1.43
C ILE A 857 -16.06 53.09 1.21
N ASP A 858 -14.82 53.09 0.74
CA ASP A 858 -14.01 54.28 0.53
C ASP A 858 -14.21 54.95 -0.84
N ARG A 859 -14.91 54.27 -1.75
CA ARG A 859 -15.28 54.68 -3.12
C ARG A 859 -14.10 54.77 -4.07
N ASP A 860 -13.07 53.95 -3.88
CA ASP A 860 -11.89 53.89 -4.76
C ASP A 860 -12.12 53.10 -6.07
N GLY A 861 -13.31 52.51 -6.24
CA GLY A 861 -13.69 51.69 -7.38
C GLY A 861 -13.41 50.19 -7.19
N LYS A 862 -12.99 49.76 -6.00
CA LYS A 862 -12.77 48.37 -5.61
C LYS A 862 -13.55 48.09 -4.32
N ASN A 863 -14.11 46.89 -4.18
CA ASN A 863 -14.79 46.59 -2.92
C ASN A 863 -13.77 46.45 -1.79
N ASP A 864 -14.10 47.04 -0.64
CA ASP A 864 -13.38 46.91 0.62
C ASP A 864 -13.89 45.73 1.42
N MET A 865 -15.18 45.43 1.31
CA MET A 865 -15.82 44.30 2.00
C MET A 865 -16.36 43.33 0.96
N TYR A 866 -16.08 42.03 1.15
CA TYR A 866 -16.59 40.95 0.31
C TYR A 866 -17.46 40.01 1.13
N SER A 867 -18.47 39.41 0.49
CA SER A 867 -19.26 38.37 1.13
C SER A 867 -18.40 37.18 1.53
N MET A 868 -17.68 36.58 0.58
CA MET A 868 -16.78 35.43 0.81
C MET A 868 -15.59 35.51 -0.16
N PRO A 869 -14.52 36.26 0.14
CA PRO A 869 -13.31 36.29 -0.69
C PRO A 869 -12.61 34.91 -0.67
N THR A 870 -11.67 34.71 -1.60
CA THR A 870 -10.83 33.50 -1.80
C THR A 870 -11.54 32.20 -2.21
N ILE A 871 -12.87 32.13 -2.09
CA ILE A 871 -13.64 30.94 -2.44
C ILE A 871 -13.79 30.82 -3.96
N ILE A 872 -13.58 29.61 -4.51
CA ILE A 872 -13.90 29.28 -5.91
C ILE A 872 -15.37 28.84 -6.03
N PRO A 873 -16.03 29.05 -7.19
CA PRO A 873 -17.45 28.75 -7.36
C PRO A 873 -17.82 27.26 -7.12
N GLU A 874 -16.92 26.34 -7.45
CA GLU A 874 -17.07 24.90 -7.21
C GLU A 874 -17.19 24.59 -5.71
N ASN A 875 -16.34 25.22 -4.88
CA ASN A 875 -16.35 25.02 -3.44
C ASN A 875 -17.62 25.59 -2.81
N LEU A 876 -18.02 26.80 -3.23
CA LEU A 876 -19.30 27.39 -2.81
C LEU A 876 -20.47 26.44 -3.09
N PHE A 877 -20.51 25.89 -4.31
CA PHE A 877 -21.54 24.92 -4.68
C PHE A 877 -21.54 23.70 -3.76
N ASN A 878 -20.36 23.13 -3.49
CA ASN A 878 -20.23 21.96 -2.62
C ASN A 878 -20.67 22.24 -1.18
N TYR A 879 -20.37 23.43 -0.64
CA TYR A 879 -20.84 23.84 0.69
C TYR A 879 -22.37 23.96 0.77
N LEU A 880 -23.00 24.58 -0.22
CA LEU A 880 -24.46 24.72 -0.23
C LEU A 880 -25.16 23.37 -0.51
N LEU A 881 -24.55 22.52 -1.35
CA LEU A 881 -25.08 21.19 -1.64
C LEU A 881 -25.01 20.28 -0.41
N SER A 882 -23.96 20.35 0.41
CA SER A 882 -23.74 19.41 1.53
C SER A 882 -24.89 19.41 2.54
N SER A 883 -25.49 20.57 2.83
CA SER A 883 -26.66 20.69 3.71
C SER A 883 -27.97 20.24 3.05
N ASN A 884 -28.00 20.11 1.73
CA ASN A 884 -29.20 19.84 0.92
C ASN A 884 -29.14 18.51 0.15
N SER A 885 -28.13 17.66 0.41
CA SER A 885 -27.83 16.48 -0.41
C SER A 885 -28.98 15.46 -0.46
N LYS A 886 -29.71 15.29 0.65
CA LYS A 886 -30.89 14.42 0.76
C LYS A 886 -32.04 14.84 -0.17
N SER A 887 -32.12 16.11 -0.55
CA SER A 887 -33.14 16.62 -1.49
C SER A 887 -32.88 16.17 -2.94
N PHE A 888 -31.65 15.75 -3.26
CA PHE A 888 -31.25 15.43 -4.63
C PHE A 888 -30.93 13.96 -4.86
N ILE A 889 -30.71 13.17 -3.80
CA ILE A 889 -30.39 11.76 -3.91
C ILE A 889 -31.27 10.96 -2.97
N ASP A 890 -32.09 10.09 -3.56
CA ASP A 890 -32.86 9.07 -2.85
C ASP A 890 -32.15 7.73 -3.01
N TYR A 891 -31.31 7.43 -2.03
CA TYR A 891 -30.53 6.19 -2.02
C TYR A 891 -31.42 4.94 -1.92
N GLU A 892 -32.55 5.02 -1.20
CA GLU A 892 -33.41 3.85 -0.98
C GLU A 892 -34.12 3.41 -2.25
N ASN A 893 -34.64 4.39 -3.00
CA ASN A 893 -35.32 4.14 -4.28
C ASN A 893 -34.37 4.21 -5.48
N LYS A 894 -33.06 4.44 -5.26
CA LYS A 894 -32.01 4.53 -6.29
C LYS A 894 -32.31 5.58 -7.36
N LYS A 895 -32.81 6.74 -6.92
CA LYS A 895 -33.18 7.87 -7.79
C LYS A 895 -32.35 9.10 -7.45
N ALA A 896 -32.13 9.92 -8.46
CA ALA A 896 -31.56 11.25 -8.30
C ALA A 896 -32.55 12.32 -8.78
N TYR A 897 -32.35 13.57 -8.39
CA TYR A 897 -33.22 14.70 -8.75
C TYR A 897 -32.41 15.93 -9.15
N PHE A 898 -31.27 15.73 -9.83
CA PHE A 898 -30.39 16.80 -10.31
C PHE A 898 -30.99 17.63 -11.46
N THR A 899 -32.02 17.13 -12.14
CA THR A 899 -32.78 17.91 -13.15
C THR A 899 -33.91 18.76 -12.57
N SER A 900 -34.05 18.78 -11.24
CA SER A 900 -35.03 19.60 -10.53
C SER A 900 -34.77 21.11 -10.74
N LYS A 901 -35.81 21.92 -10.53
CA LYS A 901 -35.69 23.39 -10.64
C LYS A 901 -34.75 23.92 -9.57
N GLU A 902 -34.77 23.31 -8.40
CA GLU A 902 -34.01 23.64 -7.21
C GLU A 902 -32.50 23.44 -7.47
N PHE A 903 -32.09 22.29 -8.03
CA PHE A 903 -30.68 22.05 -8.35
C PHE A 903 -30.15 22.99 -9.44
N ILE A 904 -30.94 23.20 -10.50
CA ILE A 904 -30.58 24.15 -11.58
C ILE A 904 -30.48 25.57 -11.02
N ASN A 905 -31.36 25.94 -10.09
CA ASN A 905 -31.32 27.23 -9.42
C ASN A 905 -30.06 27.37 -8.53
N LEU A 906 -29.62 26.30 -7.85
CA LEU A 906 -28.37 26.32 -7.09
C LEU A 906 -27.17 26.64 -7.98
N LEU A 907 -27.04 25.98 -9.14
CA LEU A 907 -25.99 26.26 -10.12
C LEU A 907 -26.00 27.74 -10.55
N LYS A 908 -27.20 28.27 -10.86
CA LYS A 908 -27.37 29.67 -11.28
C LYS A 908 -27.07 30.67 -10.15
N ILE A 909 -27.37 30.32 -8.90
CA ILE A 909 -27.05 31.17 -7.75
C ILE A 909 -25.53 31.25 -7.56
N CYS A 910 -24.83 30.11 -7.57
CA CYS A 910 -23.37 30.11 -7.46
C CYS A 910 -22.70 30.87 -8.62
N ASP A 911 -23.22 30.71 -9.84
CA ASP A 911 -22.76 31.47 -11.01
C ASP A 911 -22.99 32.97 -10.88
N ALA A 912 -24.16 33.39 -10.38
CA ALA A 912 -24.46 34.79 -10.11
C ALA A 912 -23.58 35.37 -8.99
N MET A 913 -23.27 34.59 -7.96
CA MET A 913 -22.36 35.02 -6.87
C MET A 913 -20.93 35.21 -7.36
N SER A 914 -20.46 34.33 -8.25
CA SER A 914 -19.16 34.43 -8.89
C SER A 914 -19.09 35.59 -9.88
N SER A 915 -20.07 35.70 -10.78
CA SER A 915 -20.13 36.77 -11.79
C SER A 915 -20.30 38.16 -11.18
N GLY A 916 -20.94 38.26 -10.01
CA GLY A 916 -21.07 39.49 -9.23
C GLY A 916 -19.84 39.85 -8.39
N SER A 917 -18.78 39.03 -8.42
CA SER A 917 -17.59 39.15 -7.57
C SER A 917 -17.89 39.21 -6.06
N PHE A 918 -19.03 38.68 -5.61
CA PHE A 918 -19.36 38.54 -4.18
C PHE A 918 -18.54 37.41 -3.55
N VAL A 919 -18.26 36.40 -4.38
CA VAL A 919 -17.26 35.36 -4.19
C VAL A 919 -16.14 35.62 -5.19
N ASN A 920 -14.90 35.68 -4.72
CA ASN A 920 -13.79 36.12 -5.55
C ASN A 920 -12.50 35.34 -5.24
N SER A 921 -12.14 34.42 -6.14
CA SER A 921 -10.93 33.61 -6.06
C SER A 921 -9.65 34.35 -6.46
N ASP A 922 -9.76 35.50 -7.14
CA ASP A 922 -8.60 36.31 -7.53
C ASP A 922 -8.03 37.09 -6.34
N ILE A 923 -8.81 37.23 -5.27
CA ILE A 923 -8.35 37.75 -3.99
C ILE A 923 -7.65 36.61 -3.26
N THR A 924 -6.38 36.81 -2.95
CA THR A 924 -5.58 35.92 -2.10
C THR A 924 -5.55 36.45 -0.67
N GLU A 925 -5.24 35.59 0.30
CA GLU A 925 -5.06 35.98 1.71
C GLU A 925 -4.05 37.13 1.86
N ALA A 926 -2.93 37.09 1.14
CA ALA A 926 -1.94 38.18 1.12
C ALA A 926 -2.46 39.51 0.55
N SER A 927 -3.51 39.48 -0.27
CA SER A 927 -4.16 40.68 -0.83
C SER A 927 -5.30 41.22 0.05
N MET A 928 -5.60 40.57 1.16
CA MET A 928 -6.65 40.96 2.11
C MET A 928 -6.20 42.01 3.13
N ASP A 929 -4.93 42.42 3.14
CA ASP A 929 -4.34 43.29 4.18
C ASP A 929 -5.01 44.67 4.39
N ASN A 930 -6.02 45.03 3.58
CA ASN A 930 -6.92 46.18 3.81
C ASN A 930 -8.40 45.90 3.46
N ARG A 931 -8.79 44.63 3.23
CA ARG A 931 -10.13 44.23 2.78
C ARG A 931 -10.77 43.25 3.75
N GLY A 932 -12.05 43.45 4.06
CA GLY A 932 -12.80 42.63 5.00
C GLY A 932 -13.57 41.48 4.36
N CYS A 933 -13.89 40.49 5.19
CA CYS A 933 -14.72 39.34 4.87
C CYS A 933 -15.96 39.34 5.78
N VAL A 934 -17.13 38.99 5.22
CA VAL A 934 -18.38 38.90 5.99
C VAL A 934 -18.70 37.47 6.39
N PHE A 935 -18.53 36.48 5.51
CA PHE A 935 -18.84 35.08 5.78
C PHE A 935 -17.66 34.17 5.45
N VAL A 936 -17.44 33.16 6.29
CA VAL A 936 -16.44 32.11 6.08
C VAL A 936 -17.11 30.75 6.24
N PRO A 937 -17.03 29.84 5.24
CA PRO A 937 -17.44 28.46 5.40
C PRO A 937 -16.61 27.81 6.51
N TYR A 938 -17.26 27.20 7.48
CA TYR A 938 -16.59 26.59 8.62
C TYR A 938 -17.20 25.24 8.95
N SER A 939 -16.35 24.27 9.24
CA SER A 939 -16.77 22.96 9.71
C SER A 939 -16.42 22.86 11.18
N ILE A 940 -17.44 22.86 12.04
CA ILE A 940 -17.28 22.71 13.47
C ILE A 940 -16.86 21.27 13.76
N SER A 941 -15.56 21.12 14.03
CA SER A 941 -14.89 19.88 14.42
C SER A 941 -14.63 19.79 15.92
N ASP A 942 -14.63 20.92 16.61
CA ASP A 942 -14.29 21.03 18.02
C ASP A 942 -14.94 22.29 18.62
N PHE A 943 -14.62 22.59 19.86
CA PHE A 943 -15.18 23.72 20.61
C PHE A 943 -14.38 25.03 20.43
N THR A 944 -13.34 25.02 19.58
CA THR A 944 -12.29 26.04 19.48
C THR A 944 -12.48 27.00 18.30
N ILE A 945 -13.72 27.44 18.05
CA ILE A 945 -14.11 28.42 16.99
C ILE A 945 -13.23 29.70 16.93
N PHE A 946 -12.43 29.95 17.98
CA PHE A 946 -11.35 30.93 18.11
C PHE A 946 -10.49 31.22 16.88
N PHE A 947 -10.24 30.23 16.04
CA PHE A 947 -9.27 30.33 14.95
C PHE A 947 -9.75 31.11 13.70
N SER A 948 -11.03 31.47 13.65
CA SER A 948 -11.64 32.19 12.51
C SER A 948 -11.55 33.72 12.59
N ASN A 949 -11.09 34.28 13.72
CA ASN A 949 -11.12 35.72 13.97
C ASN A 949 -10.10 36.51 13.10
N SER A 950 -8.99 35.89 12.68
CA SER A 950 -7.97 36.58 11.86
C SER A 950 -8.52 36.95 10.47
N PHE A 951 -9.29 36.05 9.84
CA PHE A 951 -9.82 36.26 8.50
C PHE A 951 -11.04 37.20 8.47
N LEU A 952 -11.89 37.15 9.50
CA LEU A 952 -13.05 38.05 9.64
C LEU A 952 -12.68 39.43 10.20
N ASN A 953 -11.49 39.56 10.79
CA ASN A 953 -10.96 40.79 11.42
C ASN A 953 -11.96 41.43 12.40
N THR A 954 -12.57 40.61 13.26
CA THR A 954 -13.51 41.05 14.31
C THR A 954 -13.42 40.15 15.53
N ASP A 955 -13.82 40.70 16.68
CA ASP A 955 -13.97 39.99 17.94
C ASP A 955 -15.38 39.43 18.17
N LYS A 956 -16.35 39.76 17.31
CA LYS A 956 -17.72 39.24 17.41
C LYS A 956 -18.07 38.47 16.16
N VAL A 957 -18.07 37.16 16.32
CA VAL A 957 -18.42 36.20 15.27
C VAL A 957 -19.76 35.55 15.60
N ALA A 958 -20.64 35.52 14.61
CA ALA A 958 -21.89 34.79 14.66
C ALA A 958 -21.81 33.51 13.82
N LEU A 959 -22.55 32.48 14.22
CA LEU A 959 -22.67 31.23 13.50
C LEU A 959 -24.03 31.22 12.80
N TYR A 960 -24.03 31.02 11.48
CA TYR A 960 -25.21 30.95 10.64
C TYR A 960 -25.28 29.60 9.92
N LYS A 961 -26.46 28.99 9.85
CA LYS A 961 -26.70 27.75 9.11
C LYS A 961 -26.43 27.97 7.62
N TYR A 962 -25.95 26.95 6.92
CA TYR A 962 -26.03 27.00 5.45
C TYR A 962 -27.50 27.03 5.02
N PRO A 963 -27.90 27.91 4.08
CA PRO A 963 -29.29 27.99 3.65
C PRO A 963 -29.78 26.63 3.13
N ASN A 964 -30.95 26.22 3.62
CA ASN A 964 -31.57 24.93 3.31
C ASN A 964 -32.87 25.13 2.53
N LEU A 965 -33.21 24.16 1.68
CA LEU A 965 -34.52 24.07 1.03
C LEU A 965 -35.62 23.64 2.01
N ASP A 966 -35.25 22.93 3.06
CA ASP A 966 -36.13 22.46 4.13
C ASP A 966 -35.60 22.95 5.49
N ASN A 967 -36.34 23.86 6.13
CA ASN A 967 -35.93 24.49 7.38
C ASN A 967 -35.92 23.52 8.58
N ASP A 968 -36.63 22.39 8.47
CA ASP A 968 -36.64 21.35 9.50
C ASP A 968 -35.41 20.44 9.39
N VAL A 969 -34.65 20.50 8.29
CA VAL A 969 -33.47 19.64 8.06
C VAL A 969 -32.20 20.33 8.57
N THR A 970 -31.53 19.68 9.53
CA THR A 970 -30.21 20.09 10.00
C THR A 970 -29.21 18.98 9.76
N THR A 971 -28.21 19.27 8.92
CA THR A 971 -27.30 18.28 8.36
C THR A 971 -25.96 18.24 9.09
N PHE A 972 -25.45 17.05 9.36
CA PHE A 972 -24.09 16.81 9.86
C PHE A 972 -23.34 15.83 8.96
N SER A 973 -22.01 15.83 9.04
CA SER A 973 -21.16 14.82 8.41
C SER A 973 -20.63 13.86 9.47
N ALA A 974 -20.63 12.56 9.17
CA ALA A 974 -20.19 11.50 10.08
C ALA A 974 -18.79 11.00 9.71
N TYR A 975 -17.92 10.82 10.71
CA TYR A 975 -16.53 10.36 10.52
C TYR A 975 -16.21 9.18 11.45
N ASN A 976 -15.09 8.50 11.15
CA ASN A 976 -14.69 7.25 11.81
C ASN A 976 -15.88 6.27 11.93
N MET A 977 -16.53 6.00 10.80
CA MET A 977 -17.67 5.11 10.75
C MET A 977 -17.21 3.66 10.70
N TYR A 978 -17.86 2.78 11.47
CA TYR A 978 -17.57 1.35 11.49
C TYR A 978 -18.84 0.52 11.31
N GLY A 979 -18.73 -0.57 10.56
CA GLY A 979 -19.78 -1.57 10.37
C GLY A 979 -19.25 -2.99 10.56
N ILE A 980 -20.13 -3.93 10.93
CA ILE A 980 -19.77 -5.35 11.13
C ILE A 980 -20.18 -6.16 9.90
N ASN A 981 -19.26 -6.95 9.36
CA ASN A 981 -19.50 -7.84 8.23
C ASN A 981 -20.48 -8.96 8.62
N SER A 982 -21.56 -9.14 7.85
CA SER A 982 -22.60 -10.13 8.18
C SER A 982 -22.12 -11.59 8.14
N ASN A 983 -21.05 -11.87 7.40
CA ASN A 983 -20.44 -13.19 7.25
C ASN A 983 -19.39 -13.51 8.33
N THR A 984 -19.08 -12.58 9.24
CA THR A 984 -18.12 -12.85 10.33
C THR A 984 -18.55 -14.02 11.20
N LYS A 985 -17.57 -14.79 11.67
CA LYS A 985 -17.74 -15.84 12.69
C LYS A 985 -17.57 -15.30 14.12
N HIS A 986 -17.07 -14.08 14.27
CA HIS A 986 -16.69 -13.43 15.53
C HIS A 986 -17.64 -12.27 15.85
N LYS A 987 -18.96 -12.50 15.73
CA LYS A 987 -19.99 -11.44 15.84
C LYS A 987 -20.01 -10.79 17.21
N GLU A 988 -19.88 -11.59 18.27
CA GLU A 988 -19.90 -11.13 19.65
C GLU A 988 -18.66 -10.28 19.92
N GLU A 989 -17.48 -10.78 19.57
CA GLU A 989 -16.22 -10.07 19.81
C GLU A 989 -16.11 -8.81 18.94
N ALA A 990 -16.60 -8.84 17.70
CA ALA A 990 -16.67 -7.66 16.85
C ALA A 990 -17.61 -6.60 17.44
N TRP A 991 -18.76 -7.00 18.01
CA TRP A 991 -19.67 -6.08 18.69
C TRP A 991 -19.06 -5.49 19.97
N GLU A 992 -18.37 -6.29 20.78
CA GLU A 992 -17.64 -5.80 21.96
C GLU A 992 -16.60 -4.74 21.57
N PHE A 993 -15.85 -4.94 20.49
CA PHE A 993 -14.91 -3.93 20.01
C PHE A 993 -15.60 -2.65 19.51
N ILE A 994 -16.73 -2.75 18.80
CA ILE A 994 -17.53 -1.57 18.41
C ILE A 994 -18.02 -0.81 19.65
N LYS A 995 -18.49 -1.50 20.70
CA LYS A 995 -18.85 -0.85 21.97
C LYS A 995 -17.66 -0.14 22.61
N PHE A 996 -16.49 -0.76 22.57
CA PHE A 996 -15.26 -0.14 23.09
C PHE A 996 -14.88 1.12 22.30
N LEU A 997 -14.98 1.11 20.98
CA LEU A 997 -14.78 2.32 20.17
C LEU A 997 -15.78 3.44 20.52
N LEU A 998 -17.01 3.08 20.88
CA LEU A 998 -18.05 4.01 21.33
C LEU A 998 -17.89 4.44 22.81
N SER A 999 -16.91 3.92 23.54
CA SER A 999 -16.76 4.22 24.97
C SER A 999 -16.32 5.67 25.20
N GLU A 1000 -16.50 6.13 26.44
CA GLU A 1000 -15.94 7.40 26.88
C GLU A 1000 -14.41 7.43 26.77
N GLU A 1001 -13.73 6.30 27.02
CA GLU A 1001 -12.28 6.16 26.95
C GLU A 1001 -11.74 6.45 25.55
N VAL A 1002 -12.27 5.78 24.53
CA VAL A 1002 -11.80 5.97 23.15
C VAL A 1002 -12.22 7.34 22.61
N GLN A 1003 -13.44 7.80 22.89
CA GLN A 1003 -13.91 9.06 22.32
C GLN A 1003 -13.35 10.32 22.99
N SER A 1004 -12.85 10.20 24.22
CA SER A 1004 -12.15 11.29 24.90
C SER A 1004 -10.72 11.47 24.40
N TYR A 1005 -10.16 10.49 23.67
CA TYR A 1005 -8.79 10.53 23.18
C TYR A 1005 -8.50 11.78 22.34
N LYS A 1006 -7.41 12.50 22.66
CA LYS A 1006 -7.05 13.81 22.07
C LYS A 1006 -6.94 13.80 20.54
N MET A 1007 -6.41 12.73 19.95
CA MET A 1007 -6.23 12.63 18.49
C MET A 1007 -7.54 12.34 17.73
N LEU A 1008 -8.64 12.09 18.43
CA LEU A 1008 -9.95 11.96 17.80
C LEU A 1008 -10.53 13.35 17.48
N TYR A 1009 -10.40 13.78 16.24
CA TYR A 1009 -11.01 15.03 15.78
C TYR A 1009 -12.51 14.86 15.50
N GLY A 1010 -13.26 15.96 15.66
CA GLY A 1010 -14.72 15.97 15.51
C GLY A 1010 -15.44 15.98 16.86
N ILE A 1011 -16.74 16.27 16.82
CA ILE A 1011 -17.60 16.28 18.02
C ILE A 1011 -17.92 14.81 18.39
N PRO A 1012 -17.54 14.33 19.59
CA PRO A 1012 -17.87 12.98 20.04
C PRO A 1012 -19.38 12.75 20.13
N ILE A 1013 -19.82 11.55 19.75
CA ILE A 1013 -21.23 11.17 19.91
C ILE A 1013 -21.54 10.66 21.32
N ASN A 1014 -20.52 10.23 22.07
CA ASN A 1014 -20.60 9.94 23.49
C ASN A 1014 -20.64 11.27 24.27
N LYS A 1015 -21.69 11.46 25.06
CA LYS A 1015 -21.96 12.71 25.78
C LYS A 1015 -20.88 13.01 26.82
N ASN A 1016 -20.41 12.00 27.57
CA ASN A 1016 -19.38 12.22 28.59
C ASN A 1016 -18.04 12.59 27.95
N ALA A 1017 -17.64 11.87 26.90
CA ALA A 1017 -16.40 12.17 26.18
C ALA A 1017 -16.39 13.59 25.61
N ARG A 1018 -17.56 14.04 25.14
CA ARG A 1018 -17.75 15.41 24.67
C ARG A 1018 -17.54 16.43 25.78
N GLU A 1019 -18.14 16.23 26.95
CA GLU A 1019 -17.95 17.12 28.10
C GLU A 1019 -16.49 17.13 28.57
N ASN A 1020 -15.80 15.98 28.57
CA ASN A 1020 -14.36 15.90 28.89
C ASN A 1020 -13.54 16.75 27.92
N LYS A 1021 -13.81 16.66 26.60
CA LYS A 1021 -13.13 17.50 25.60
C LYS A 1021 -13.43 18.97 25.73
N ILE A 1022 -14.67 19.33 26.06
CA ILE A 1022 -15.03 20.72 26.37
C ILE A 1022 -14.21 21.25 27.55
N GLN A 1023 -14.12 20.48 28.62
CA GLN A 1023 -13.38 20.85 29.83
C GLN A 1023 -11.88 20.99 29.57
N HIS A 1024 -11.28 20.02 28.88
CA HIS A 1024 -9.86 20.05 28.53
C HIS A 1024 -9.52 21.28 27.68
N ASN A 1025 -10.27 21.52 26.60
CA ASN A 1025 -10.05 22.69 25.74
C ASN A 1025 -10.31 24.01 26.48
N PHE A 1026 -11.21 24.03 27.47
CA PHE A 1026 -11.43 25.22 28.32
C PHE A 1026 -10.24 25.51 29.22
N GLU A 1027 -9.65 24.47 29.81
CA GLU A 1027 -8.47 24.57 30.67
C GLU A 1027 -7.26 25.03 29.86
N GLU A 1028 -7.02 24.47 28.68
CA GLU A 1028 -5.98 24.96 27.77
C GLU A 1028 -6.20 26.43 27.38
N ALA A 1029 -7.43 26.82 27.07
CA ALA A 1029 -7.77 28.20 26.73
C ALA A 1029 -7.63 29.18 27.92
N LYS A 1030 -7.62 28.67 29.16
CA LYS A 1030 -7.44 29.49 30.37
C LYS A 1030 -5.97 29.87 30.57
N ASP A 1031 -5.06 28.97 30.20
CA ASP A 1031 -3.62 29.08 30.46
C ASP A 1031 -2.81 29.57 29.24
N SER A 1032 -3.48 29.93 28.13
CA SER A 1032 -2.84 30.31 26.86
C SER A 1032 -1.85 31.47 26.99
N THR A 1033 -0.57 31.18 26.75
CA THR A 1033 0.56 32.13 26.59
C THR A 1033 0.71 32.59 25.12
N GLU A 1034 1.58 33.58 24.85
CA GLU A 1034 1.93 34.03 23.47
C GLU A 1034 2.35 32.87 22.53
N GLU A 1035 2.85 31.76 23.09
CA GLU A 1035 3.31 30.57 22.36
C GLU A 1035 2.16 29.75 21.75
N PHE A 1036 1.01 29.68 22.42
CA PHE A 1036 -0.22 29.08 21.89
C PHE A 1036 -0.78 29.89 20.72
N GLY A 1037 -0.60 31.22 20.75
CA GLY A 1037 -0.85 32.09 19.60
C GLY A 1037 -0.01 31.69 18.40
N ASN A 1038 1.29 31.47 18.58
CA ASN A 1038 2.22 31.15 17.50
C ASN A 1038 2.03 29.76 16.87
N ILE A 1039 1.62 28.73 17.62
CA ILE A 1039 1.34 27.37 17.09
C ILE A 1039 0.25 27.39 16.01
N TYR A 1040 -0.67 28.34 16.12
CA TYR A 1040 -1.74 28.53 15.15
C TYR A 1040 -1.61 29.85 14.34
N GLY A 1041 -0.49 30.57 14.47
CA GLY A 1041 -0.15 31.73 13.63
C GLY A 1041 -0.71 33.10 14.06
N TYR A 1042 -0.80 33.40 15.36
CA TYR A 1042 -1.51 34.56 15.92
C TYR A 1042 -0.74 35.33 17.01
N ASN A 1043 -1.01 36.64 17.10
CA ASN A 1043 -0.62 37.49 18.22
C ASN A 1043 -1.77 37.58 19.23
N VAL A 1044 -1.72 36.81 20.33
CA VAL A 1044 -2.76 36.83 21.38
C VAL A 1044 -2.53 38.00 22.33
N THR A 1045 -3.57 38.80 22.60
CA THR A 1045 -3.44 39.99 23.47
C THR A 1045 -4.29 39.99 24.75
N GLU A 1046 -5.36 39.17 24.90
CA GLU A 1046 -6.18 39.14 26.14
C GLU A 1046 -6.89 37.78 26.46
N PRO A 1047 -6.45 37.01 27.48
CA PRO A 1047 -7.02 35.68 27.85
C PRO A 1047 -8.49 35.66 28.31
N LEU A 1048 -8.98 36.70 29.00
CA LEU A 1048 -10.38 36.75 29.49
C LEU A 1048 -11.42 36.83 28.37
N LYS A 1049 -11.04 37.43 27.23
CA LYS A 1049 -11.88 37.56 26.04
C LYS A 1049 -12.07 36.22 25.34
N ILE A 1050 -11.01 35.42 25.32
CA ILE A 1050 -10.99 34.04 24.81
C ILE A 1050 -11.95 33.18 25.62
N GLN A 1051 -11.86 33.20 26.95
CA GLN A 1051 -12.74 32.39 27.82
C GLN A 1051 -14.24 32.68 27.59
N ASN A 1052 -14.62 33.95 27.40
CA ASN A 1052 -16.02 34.32 27.15
C ASN A 1052 -16.52 33.87 25.77
N GLN A 1053 -15.70 34.00 24.72
CA GLN A 1053 -16.05 33.52 23.38
C GLN A 1053 -16.21 31.98 23.38
N PHE A 1054 -15.33 31.25 24.06
CA PHE A 1054 -15.45 29.79 24.20
C PHE A 1054 -16.80 29.36 24.72
N LYS A 1055 -17.23 29.98 25.82
CA LYS A 1055 -18.46 29.64 26.50
C LYS A 1055 -19.67 29.87 25.60
N ASN A 1056 -19.71 31.01 24.90
CA ASN A 1056 -20.78 31.32 23.95
C ASN A 1056 -20.83 30.31 22.79
N ASN A 1057 -19.67 29.84 22.32
CA ASN A 1057 -19.57 28.86 21.25
C ASN A 1057 -20.10 27.49 21.69
N ILE A 1058 -19.76 27.05 22.91
CA ILE A 1058 -20.27 25.81 23.49
C ILE A 1058 -21.80 25.85 23.63
N GLU A 1059 -22.34 26.97 24.12
CA GLU A 1059 -23.80 27.15 24.25
C GLU A 1059 -24.51 26.96 22.90
N LYS A 1060 -24.00 27.58 21.83
CA LYS A 1060 -24.55 27.39 20.48
C LYS A 1060 -24.44 25.95 19.98
N ILE A 1061 -23.30 25.29 20.18
CA ILE A 1061 -23.13 23.88 19.76
C ILE A 1061 -24.08 22.97 20.56
N ASN A 1062 -24.24 23.21 21.87
CA ASN A 1062 -25.20 22.49 22.73
C ASN A 1062 -26.64 22.61 22.23
N GLU A 1063 -27.02 23.74 21.65
CA GLU A 1063 -28.36 23.93 21.05
C GLU A 1063 -28.53 23.23 19.70
N ILE A 1064 -27.46 23.09 18.91
CA ILE A 1064 -27.49 22.55 17.55
C ILE A 1064 -27.45 21.02 17.55
N VAL A 1065 -26.54 20.40 18.32
CA VAL A 1065 -26.31 18.94 18.26
C VAL A 1065 -27.59 18.11 18.46
N PRO A 1066 -28.50 18.44 19.40
CA PRO A 1066 -29.76 17.71 19.56
C PRO A 1066 -30.76 17.86 18.40
N LYS A 1067 -30.60 18.89 17.55
CA LYS A 1067 -31.49 19.16 16.40
C LYS A 1067 -31.02 18.50 15.10
N LEU A 1068 -29.80 17.95 15.09
CA LEU A 1068 -29.25 17.25 13.93
C LEU A 1068 -30.11 16.04 13.58
N ASN A 1069 -30.56 15.96 12.33
CA ASN A 1069 -31.51 14.93 11.89
C ASN A 1069 -31.25 14.42 10.46
N ASN A 1070 -30.17 14.88 9.82
CA ASN A 1070 -29.78 14.43 8.50
C ASN A 1070 -28.27 14.17 8.43
N CYS A 1071 -27.87 12.98 8.00
CA CYS A 1071 -26.47 12.63 7.82
C CYS A 1071 -26.04 12.78 6.36
N ASN A 1072 -25.09 13.67 6.11
CA ASN A 1072 -24.37 13.76 4.85
C ASN A 1072 -23.18 12.79 4.87
N THR A 1073 -23.20 11.81 3.97
CA THR A 1073 -22.14 10.80 3.84
C THR A 1073 -21.38 11.01 2.53
N TYR A 1074 -20.06 10.85 2.57
CA TYR A 1074 -19.22 11.02 1.39
C TYR A 1074 -19.27 9.78 0.48
N ASP A 1075 -19.74 9.93 -0.77
CA ASP A 1075 -19.62 8.91 -1.81
C ASP A 1075 -18.68 9.40 -2.91
N ILE A 1076 -17.49 8.82 -2.96
CA ILE A 1076 -16.40 9.25 -3.84
C ILE A 1076 -16.77 9.22 -5.33
N GLN A 1077 -17.61 8.28 -5.77
CA GLN A 1077 -18.00 8.18 -7.18
C GLN A 1077 -18.99 9.29 -7.55
N ILE A 1078 -19.95 9.56 -6.67
CA ILE A 1078 -20.90 10.66 -6.87
C ILE A 1078 -20.17 12.01 -6.83
N GLN A 1079 -19.27 12.20 -5.86
CA GLN A 1079 -18.51 13.44 -5.73
C GLN A 1079 -17.60 13.70 -6.93
N LYS A 1080 -16.95 12.67 -7.47
CA LYS A 1080 -16.19 12.79 -8.71
C LYS A 1080 -17.05 13.28 -9.88
N VAL A 1081 -18.24 12.70 -10.06
CA VAL A 1081 -19.18 13.12 -11.11
C VAL A 1081 -19.62 14.56 -10.93
N LEU A 1082 -19.94 14.97 -9.70
CA LEU A 1082 -20.31 16.34 -9.37
C LEU A 1082 -19.15 17.29 -9.72
N ASN A 1083 -17.97 17.08 -9.15
CA ASN A 1083 -16.80 17.95 -9.34
C ASN A 1083 -16.43 18.12 -10.83
N GLU A 1084 -16.40 17.03 -11.60
CA GLU A 1084 -16.10 17.08 -13.05
C GLU A 1084 -17.12 17.90 -13.83
N GLU A 1085 -18.41 17.71 -13.59
CA GLU A 1085 -19.47 18.35 -14.38
C GLU A 1085 -19.73 19.80 -13.95
N ILE A 1086 -19.63 20.10 -12.65
CA ILE A 1086 -19.76 21.46 -12.11
C ILE A 1086 -18.60 22.35 -12.58
N LYS A 1087 -17.36 21.85 -12.55
CA LYS A 1087 -16.20 22.57 -13.10
C LYS A 1087 -16.39 22.89 -14.58
N ASN A 1088 -16.99 21.99 -15.36
CA ASN A 1088 -17.29 22.25 -16.77
C ASN A 1088 -18.36 23.34 -16.95
N PHE A 1089 -19.34 23.42 -16.05
CA PHE A 1089 -20.34 24.48 -16.06
C PHE A 1089 -19.69 25.86 -15.81
N PHE A 1090 -18.90 26.02 -14.75
CA PHE A 1090 -18.26 27.30 -14.42
C PHE A 1090 -17.22 27.75 -15.46
N ASN A 1091 -16.59 26.81 -16.17
CA ASN A 1091 -15.73 27.14 -17.32
C ASN A 1091 -16.50 27.60 -18.58
N GLY A 1092 -17.84 27.67 -18.53
CA GLY A 1092 -18.68 28.06 -19.66
C GLY A 1092 -18.83 27.00 -20.75
N ASN A 1093 -18.40 25.75 -20.50
CA ASN A 1093 -18.44 24.68 -21.51
C ASN A 1093 -19.86 24.10 -21.72
N LYS A 1094 -20.77 24.28 -20.75
CA LYS A 1094 -22.12 23.69 -20.73
C LYS A 1094 -23.11 24.61 -20.01
N SER A 1095 -24.38 24.55 -20.39
CA SER A 1095 -25.47 25.20 -19.63
C SER A 1095 -25.79 24.47 -18.32
N ALA A 1096 -26.45 25.15 -17.37
CA ALA A 1096 -26.88 24.55 -16.11
C ALA A 1096 -27.81 23.34 -16.33
N GLU A 1097 -28.73 23.44 -17.30
CA GLU A 1097 -29.66 22.39 -17.68
C GLU A 1097 -28.97 21.17 -18.30
N GLU A 1098 -27.92 21.38 -19.12
CA GLU A 1098 -27.13 20.28 -19.69
C GLU A 1098 -26.29 19.58 -18.63
N THR A 1099 -25.63 20.35 -17.77
CA THR A 1099 -24.84 19.85 -16.63
C THR A 1099 -25.71 19.00 -15.70
N ALA A 1100 -26.88 19.52 -15.30
CA ALA A 1100 -27.87 18.80 -14.50
C ALA A 1100 -28.28 17.45 -15.13
N LYS A 1101 -28.56 17.41 -16.44
CA LYS A 1101 -28.92 16.17 -17.15
C LYS A 1101 -27.79 15.14 -17.15
N ILE A 1102 -26.53 15.57 -17.31
CA ILE A 1102 -25.38 14.65 -17.32
C ILE A 1102 -25.17 14.07 -15.92
N ILE A 1103 -25.21 14.92 -14.89
CA ILE A 1103 -25.09 14.50 -13.48
C ILE A 1103 -26.20 13.51 -13.13
N GLN A 1104 -27.46 13.84 -13.42
CA GLN A 1104 -28.62 12.95 -13.25
C GLN A 1104 -28.35 11.55 -13.82
N ARG A 1105 -28.03 11.49 -15.12
CA ARG A 1105 -27.82 10.22 -15.83
C ARG A 1105 -26.65 9.43 -15.24
N LYS A 1106 -25.51 10.07 -14.96
CA LYS A 1106 -24.31 9.40 -14.42
C LYS A 1106 -24.55 8.88 -13.00
N VAL A 1107 -25.18 9.67 -12.14
CA VAL A 1107 -25.47 9.27 -10.76
C VAL A 1107 -26.54 8.17 -10.71
N GLU A 1108 -27.63 8.28 -11.48
CA GLU A 1108 -28.63 7.20 -11.55
C GLU A 1108 -28.05 5.89 -12.07
N MET A 1109 -27.19 5.95 -13.09
CA MET A 1109 -26.48 4.75 -13.57
C MET A 1109 -25.67 4.10 -12.44
N TYR A 1110 -24.90 4.89 -11.69
CA TYR A 1110 -24.12 4.42 -10.55
C TYR A 1110 -24.99 3.88 -9.38
N LEU A 1111 -26.15 4.47 -9.10
CA LEU A 1111 -27.07 3.99 -8.06
C LEU A 1111 -27.72 2.65 -8.44
N ASN A 1112 -27.93 2.41 -9.74
CA ASN A 1112 -28.53 1.18 -10.26
C ASN A 1112 -27.53 0.02 -10.43
N GLU A 1113 -26.23 0.29 -10.43
CA GLU A 1113 -25.13 -0.69 -10.36
C GLU A 1113 -24.89 -1.20 -8.94
#